data_AF-A0A9W9Q8Q3-F1
#
_entry.id   AF-A0A9W9Q8Q3-F1
#
_cell.length_a   1.000
_cell.length_b   1.000
_cell.length_c   1.000
_cell.angle_alpha   90.00
_cell.angle_beta   90.00
_cell.angle_gamma   90.00
#
_symmetry.space_group_name_H-M   'P 1'
#
loop_
_entity.id
_entity.type
_entity.pdbx_description
1 polymer ?
#
loop_
_entity_poly.entity_id
_entity_poly.type
_entity_poly.pdbx_seq_one_letter_code
_entity_poly.pdbx_strand_id
1 'polypeptide(L)'
;MFRDENDKTARRSATAKSKSEARRRFLDSERSSSSPEHSESSETNLVVLEKKPKPKAVFIPTIPVAVSSTVDEQGLNFFFHRFVTAISMLETAPPELKISPWLEAMLLHPPVRDAAISVGLAAKSNVTRDRAIRLVAKEKYAVAIGSVRVAVDNPQQANPDETFKLIVMLSLYEMVSCTTKQPDSWTVHVDGAAALLKQLAFNQTLKVFRPRPQLQYYYVSVVKYFIAEGKSTPDLLEWSPDIMSKFGPEMQPAIRLIDIMIRFMRVHYSMRSNPNIDPRTAISLTLSFESELDQWANILPQKWAFGINESSDTQSTFNGKYMVYDDTWAPRDLNHYFWARLMVNEMILLHISRLAVITPEDLGQRQLAFDTIARMGTYICAGAASQMGAHGCGVSGGGTIGSCDANDALHITVVQPGNAKPKTLSTFHPQFTYPIFGDDEQIFGYKGLIIRLRFAAHDLRPHVHISYDDRFKAVGDTAPMDLLGALKDFVPEEAFANLPDYEKAVQDDPSAIDFTPPGKLVFNYEVEERRYEIWAGSLADPKVRLLLDRMQVLVSLFIEAGTPLATDDPEWSLERWTVFFIYEKVEPPTPTASSYSIVGYATAYRYWMYLRDRNETPAVKDDVFPLPEVKVSELPSRLRIAQFLILPSHHRSGHGTHLYTTIHASCIADPTIVELTVEDPNESFDALRDTADYCLLRPEFLKHNVGLNPDPLGAYSQKKRPRSVPTGALIPTKLLMDIRTSFKIEATQFAHVLEMYLLGTIPKSHRIAGGTNLARLLIKKYKAEHENDRRYYWWRMLTKQRLYKKHKELLNELELMDRVEKLDDTVQNVEEGYEITLEALEGRLPEPEDEAPLTLSRRDKRKLTVEDDEDEEEEEEASSSKRPKV
;
A
#
# COMPACT_ATOMS: atom_id res chain seq x y z
N MET A 1 12.80 9.17 5.81
CA MET A 1 13.42 9.51 7.11
C MET A 1 12.41 10.02 8.15
N PHE A 2 11.31 10.67 7.75
CA PHE A 2 10.18 10.93 8.65
C PHE A 2 8.97 10.04 8.28
N ARG A 3 8.62 9.09 9.16
CA ARG A 3 7.27 8.57 9.52
C ARG A 3 7.51 7.81 10.83
N ASP A 4 7.39 8.54 11.91
CA ASP A 4 7.60 8.08 13.28
C ASP A 4 6.25 7.57 13.82
N GLU A 5 5.64 6.65 13.06
CA GLU A 5 4.42 5.94 13.41
C GLU A 5 4.78 4.54 13.90
N ASN A 6 5.39 3.67 13.08
CA ASN A 6 5.80 2.31 13.48
C ASN A 6 6.65 2.31 14.78
N ASP A 7 7.52 3.30 14.98
CA ASP A 7 8.35 3.37 16.19
C ASP A 7 7.55 3.81 17.43
N LYS A 8 6.51 4.64 17.26
CA LYS A 8 5.54 4.93 18.32
C LYS A 8 4.60 3.77 18.57
N THR A 9 4.12 3.09 17.54
CA THR A 9 3.25 1.91 17.65
C THR A 9 3.99 0.75 18.30
N ALA A 10 5.26 0.51 17.97
CA ALA A 10 6.14 -0.44 18.65
C ALA A 10 6.36 -0.07 20.13
N ARG A 11 6.64 1.21 20.43
CA ARG A 11 6.76 1.69 21.83
C ARG A 11 5.43 1.59 22.59
N ARG A 12 4.28 1.84 21.96
CA ARG A 12 2.93 1.66 22.54
C ARG A 12 2.59 0.20 22.76
N SER A 13 2.89 -0.68 21.79
CA SER A 13 2.74 -2.13 21.91
C SER A 13 3.60 -2.68 23.05
N ALA A 14 4.89 -2.31 23.12
CA ALA A 14 5.76 -2.63 24.25
C ALA A 14 5.23 -2.10 25.59
N THR A 15 4.64 -0.90 25.61
CA THR A 15 4.01 -0.32 26.81
C THR A 15 2.73 -1.09 27.20
N ALA A 16 1.88 -1.44 26.25
CA ALA A 16 0.67 -2.24 26.47
C ALA A 16 1.02 -3.65 26.97
N LYS A 17 2.04 -4.28 26.38
CA LYS A 17 2.64 -5.54 26.84
C LYS A 17 3.17 -5.43 28.27
N SER A 18 3.89 -4.35 28.61
CA SER A 18 4.34 -4.12 30.00
C SER A 18 3.17 -3.97 30.99
N LYS A 19 2.05 -3.36 30.56
CA LYS A 19 0.83 -3.23 31.37
C LYS A 19 0.08 -4.56 31.52
N SER A 20 -0.02 -5.37 30.47
CA SER A 20 -0.67 -6.69 30.56
C SER A 20 0.17 -7.70 31.35
N GLU A 21 1.50 -7.67 31.22
CA GLU A 21 2.43 -8.43 32.07
C GLU A 21 2.35 -7.99 33.54
N ALA A 22 2.25 -6.69 33.82
CA ALA A 22 2.04 -6.18 35.17
C ALA A 22 0.67 -6.63 35.76
N ARG A 23 -0.41 -6.56 34.96
CA ARG A 23 -1.76 -7.02 35.36
C ARG A 23 -1.78 -8.52 35.64
N ARG A 24 -1.08 -9.34 34.84
CA ARG A 24 -0.86 -10.78 35.11
C ARG A 24 -0.16 -11.01 36.44
N ARG A 25 0.99 -10.36 36.67
CA ARG A 25 1.77 -10.51 37.92
C ARG A 25 0.98 -10.11 39.18
N PHE A 26 0.07 -9.14 39.07
CA PHE A 26 -0.82 -8.76 40.17
C PHE A 26 -1.85 -9.86 40.48
N LEU A 27 -2.50 -10.42 39.45
CA LEU A 27 -3.48 -11.50 39.57
C LEU A 27 -2.86 -12.83 40.06
N ASP A 28 -1.63 -13.14 39.65
CA ASP A 28 -0.89 -14.30 40.16
C ASP A 28 -0.46 -14.11 41.64
N SER A 29 -0.17 -12.87 42.05
CA SER A 29 0.15 -12.56 43.45
C SER A 29 -1.04 -12.82 44.37
N GLU A 30 -2.25 -12.36 44.01
CA GLU A 30 -3.45 -12.52 44.83
C GLU A 30 -3.90 -13.99 44.98
N ARG A 31 -3.58 -14.85 44.02
CA ARG A 31 -3.88 -16.30 44.08
C ARG A 31 -3.00 -17.11 45.04
N SER A 32 -1.94 -16.53 45.60
CA SER A 32 -0.89 -17.27 46.32
C SER A 32 -1.04 -17.32 47.85
N SER A 33 -1.98 -16.59 48.45
CA SER A 33 -2.02 -16.39 49.91
C SER A 33 -3.25 -16.98 50.62
N SER A 34 -3.21 -18.27 50.96
CA SER A 34 -4.03 -18.81 52.08
C SER A 34 -3.48 -20.12 52.67
N SER A 35 -3.69 -20.31 53.98
CA SER A 35 -3.62 -21.61 54.70
C SER A 35 -2.19 -22.11 55.04
N PRO A 36 -1.99 -22.90 56.13
CA PRO A 36 -1.14 -22.43 57.22
C PRO A 36 -0.01 -23.37 57.69
N GLU A 37 0.73 -22.91 58.71
CA GLU A 37 1.91 -23.55 59.32
C GLU A 37 1.61 -24.86 60.08
N HIS A 38 2.58 -25.80 60.05
CA HIS A 38 2.93 -26.68 61.18
C HIS A 38 4.32 -27.34 60.97
N SER A 39 4.84 -28.06 61.97
CA SER A 39 6.29 -28.08 62.27
C SER A 39 6.93 -29.45 62.60
N GLU A 40 8.21 -29.59 62.23
CA GLU A 40 9.30 -30.38 62.84
C GLU A 40 9.39 -31.93 62.79
N SER A 41 10.66 -32.39 62.63
CA SER A 41 11.29 -33.66 63.11
C SER A 41 10.90 -35.01 62.45
N SER A 42 11.71 -36.09 62.50
CA SER A 42 13.19 -36.28 62.43
C SER A 42 13.48 -37.77 62.08
N GLU A 43 14.74 -38.12 61.74
CA GLU A 43 15.42 -39.46 61.72
C GLU A 43 14.68 -40.70 61.13
N THR A 44 15.12 -41.48 60.11
CA THR A 44 16.42 -42.01 59.57
C THR A 44 16.86 -43.41 60.05
N ASN A 45 17.46 -44.19 59.11
CA ASN A 45 18.23 -45.47 59.23
C ASN A 45 17.43 -46.79 59.00
N LEU A 46 17.96 -47.91 58.46
CA LEU A 46 19.16 -48.33 57.65
C LEU A 46 18.93 -49.84 57.25
N VAL A 47 19.48 -50.53 56.22
CA VAL A 47 20.34 -50.30 55.01
C VAL A 47 19.56 -50.90 53.78
N VAL A 48 19.99 -51.45 52.62
CA VAL A 48 21.21 -51.91 51.88
C VAL A 48 21.01 -51.47 50.40
N LEU A 49 21.83 -50.61 49.77
CA LEU A 49 23.10 -50.89 49.05
C LEU A 49 23.02 -51.63 47.67
N GLU A 50 22.34 -51.04 46.68
CA GLU A 50 22.74 -51.12 45.26
C GLU A 50 23.14 -49.73 44.72
N LYS A 51 24.03 -49.67 43.72
CA LYS A 51 24.58 -48.41 43.20
C LYS A 51 23.87 -47.92 41.93
N LYS A 52 23.10 -46.83 42.05
CA LYS A 52 22.78 -45.93 40.93
C LYS A 52 23.64 -44.64 41.03
N PRO A 53 24.03 -44.02 39.91
CA PRO A 53 24.92 -42.85 39.93
C PRO A 53 24.21 -41.59 40.46
N LYS A 54 24.99 -40.67 41.04
CA LYS A 54 24.51 -39.32 41.42
C LYS A 54 23.99 -38.58 40.18
N PRO A 55 22.99 -37.67 40.31
CA PRO A 55 22.65 -36.77 39.24
C PRO A 55 23.87 -35.92 38.88
N LYS A 56 24.25 -35.92 37.59
CA LYS A 56 24.99 -34.79 37.03
C LYS A 56 24.08 -33.56 37.08
N ALA A 57 24.66 -32.36 37.11
CA ALA A 57 23.89 -31.15 36.89
C ALA A 57 23.21 -31.25 35.51
N VAL A 58 21.90 -31.45 35.51
CA VAL A 58 21.09 -31.32 34.31
C VAL A 58 21.01 -29.82 34.06
N PHE A 59 21.74 -29.35 33.05
CA PHE A 59 21.31 -28.17 32.33
C PHE A 59 19.87 -28.43 31.93
N ILE A 60 18.93 -27.69 32.51
CA ILE A 60 17.61 -27.53 31.89
C ILE A 60 17.91 -26.96 30.51
N PRO A 61 17.64 -27.69 29.41
CA PRO A 61 17.67 -27.07 28.10
C PRO A 61 16.57 -26.02 28.16
N THR A 62 16.96 -24.74 28.15
CA THR A 62 15.98 -23.66 28.03
C THR A 62 15.17 -23.98 26.79
N ILE A 63 13.86 -24.22 26.95
CA ILE A 63 12.96 -24.45 25.82
C ILE A 63 13.24 -23.28 24.87
N PRO A 64 13.62 -23.54 23.61
CA PRO A 64 13.84 -22.47 22.66
C PRO A 64 12.56 -21.63 22.63
N VAL A 65 12.67 -20.36 23.04
CA VAL A 65 11.65 -19.37 22.76
C VAL A 65 11.36 -19.52 21.27
N ALA A 66 10.08 -19.75 20.92
CA ALA A 66 9.67 -19.92 19.53
C ALA A 66 10.28 -18.75 18.74
N VAL A 67 11.24 -19.06 17.88
CA VAL A 67 12.14 -18.03 17.34
C VAL A 67 11.30 -17.17 16.42
N SER A 68 10.94 -15.98 16.92
CA SER A 68 10.35 -14.91 16.12
C SER A 68 11.20 -14.80 14.86
N SER A 69 10.63 -15.20 13.72
CA SER A 69 11.41 -15.45 12.52
C SER A 69 12.19 -14.19 12.19
N THR A 70 13.52 -14.31 12.14
CA THR A 70 14.38 -13.13 12.01
C THR A 70 14.03 -12.40 10.72
N VAL A 71 14.26 -11.08 10.66
CA VAL A 71 13.94 -10.32 9.44
C VAL A 71 14.63 -10.95 8.22
N ASP A 72 15.87 -11.45 8.38
CA ASP A 72 16.58 -12.24 7.38
C ASP A 72 15.86 -13.53 6.95
N GLU A 73 15.30 -14.30 7.88
CA GLU A 73 14.48 -15.49 7.57
C GLU A 73 13.14 -15.13 6.92
N GLN A 74 12.48 -14.05 7.35
CA GLN A 74 11.26 -13.56 6.71
C GLN A 74 11.51 -13.15 5.26
N GLY A 75 12.63 -12.44 5.00
CA GLY A 75 13.07 -12.08 3.67
C GLY A 75 13.39 -13.30 2.81
N LEU A 76 14.18 -14.23 3.34
CA LEU A 76 14.57 -15.45 2.63
C LEU A 76 13.36 -16.36 2.33
N ASN A 77 12.43 -16.51 3.28
CA ASN A 77 11.19 -17.26 3.08
C ASN A 77 10.31 -16.59 2.02
N PHE A 78 10.12 -15.27 2.07
CA PHE A 78 9.34 -14.56 1.05
C PHE A 78 9.99 -14.67 -0.34
N PHE A 79 11.33 -14.64 -0.42
CA PHE A 79 12.05 -14.89 -1.66
C PHE A 79 11.73 -16.28 -2.22
N PHE A 80 11.88 -17.33 -1.40
CA PHE A 80 11.63 -18.71 -1.84
C PHE A 80 10.19 -18.95 -2.28
N HIS A 81 9.19 -18.38 -1.57
CA HIS A 81 7.78 -18.57 -1.93
C HIS A 81 7.35 -17.81 -3.19
N ARG A 82 8.00 -16.67 -3.53
CA ARG A 82 7.51 -15.75 -4.57
C ARG A 82 8.41 -15.62 -5.82
N PHE A 83 9.69 -16.02 -5.75
CA PHE A 83 10.65 -15.88 -6.85
C PHE A 83 11.31 -17.21 -7.27
N VAL A 84 11.32 -18.22 -6.38
CA VAL A 84 11.80 -19.57 -6.71
C VAL A 84 10.61 -20.44 -7.10
N THR A 85 10.63 -20.97 -8.31
CA THR A 85 9.62 -21.93 -8.78
C THR A 85 9.76 -23.22 -7.97
N ALA A 86 8.76 -23.55 -7.15
CA ALA A 86 8.73 -24.81 -6.40
C ALA A 86 8.78 -26.02 -7.35
N ILE A 87 9.49 -27.07 -6.95
CA ILE A 87 9.62 -28.29 -7.75
C ILE A 87 8.37 -29.14 -7.52
N SER A 88 7.33 -28.88 -8.32
CA SER A 88 6.32 -29.88 -8.63
C SER A 88 7.00 -31.12 -9.23
N MET A 89 6.47 -32.31 -8.93
CA MET A 89 7.06 -33.63 -9.27
C MET A 89 8.37 -33.96 -8.52
N LEU A 90 8.27 -34.19 -7.20
CA LEU A 90 9.34 -34.85 -6.41
C LEU A 90 8.86 -36.14 -5.70
N GLU A 91 7.75 -36.73 -6.14
CA GLU A 91 7.28 -38.06 -5.64
C GLU A 91 8.12 -39.24 -6.17
N THR A 92 9.03 -39.00 -7.12
CA THR A 92 9.79 -40.04 -7.85
C THR A 92 11.31 -39.85 -7.84
N ALA A 93 11.84 -38.91 -7.05
CA ALA A 93 13.28 -38.69 -6.94
C ALA A 93 13.96 -39.76 -6.05
N PRO A 94 15.11 -40.33 -6.46
CA PRO A 94 15.89 -41.23 -5.61
C PRO A 94 16.54 -40.46 -4.42
N PRO A 95 17.05 -41.16 -3.38
CA PRO A 95 17.48 -40.54 -2.12
C PRO A 95 18.63 -39.51 -2.20
N GLU A 96 19.28 -39.37 -3.35
CA GLU A 96 20.34 -38.39 -3.60
C GLU A 96 19.75 -37.04 -4.05
N LEU A 97 19.09 -36.36 -3.11
CA LEU A 97 18.59 -34.99 -3.28
C LEU A 97 19.77 -34.01 -3.51
N LYS A 98 20.17 -33.87 -4.77
CA LYS A 98 21.13 -32.84 -5.20
C LYS A 98 20.50 -31.46 -4.97
N ILE A 99 20.97 -30.81 -3.91
CA ILE A 99 20.64 -29.42 -3.57
C ILE A 99 20.74 -28.57 -4.83
N SER A 100 19.73 -27.72 -5.08
CA SER A 100 19.77 -26.80 -6.22
C SER A 100 21.06 -25.97 -6.17
N PRO A 101 21.84 -25.83 -7.26
CA PRO A 101 23.07 -25.02 -7.29
C PRO A 101 22.87 -23.53 -6.95
N TRP A 102 21.61 -23.10 -6.85
CA TRP A 102 21.22 -21.79 -6.36
C TRP A 102 20.99 -21.78 -4.83
N LEU A 103 20.35 -22.82 -4.29
CA LEU A 103 20.20 -23.06 -2.85
C LEU A 103 21.57 -23.34 -2.19
N GLU A 104 22.40 -24.19 -2.81
CA GLU A 104 23.78 -24.46 -2.43
C GLU A 104 24.60 -23.16 -2.36
N ALA A 105 24.46 -22.27 -3.34
CA ALA A 105 25.15 -20.99 -3.35
C ALA A 105 24.75 -20.09 -2.17
N MET A 106 23.46 -19.99 -1.80
CA MET A 106 23.05 -19.20 -0.63
C MET A 106 23.42 -19.86 0.71
N LEU A 107 23.53 -21.18 0.77
CA LEU A 107 23.96 -21.90 1.97
C LEU A 107 25.48 -21.78 2.21
N LEU A 108 26.27 -21.62 1.14
CA LEU A 108 27.73 -21.53 1.22
C LEU A 108 28.30 -20.09 1.11
N HIS A 109 27.60 -19.16 0.45
CA HIS A 109 28.07 -17.80 0.18
C HIS A 109 27.15 -16.73 0.80
N PRO A 110 27.54 -16.12 1.94
CA PRO A 110 26.76 -15.09 2.62
C PRO A 110 26.33 -13.91 1.73
N PRO A 111 27.16 -13.35 0.82
CA PRO A 111 26.73 -12.25 -0.04
C PRO A 111 25.54 -12.60 -0.94
N VAL A 112 25.49 -13.83 -1.47
CA VAL A 112 24.38 -14.30 -2.32
C VAL A 112 23.10 -14.47 -1.50
N ARG A 113 23.23 -14.91 -0.25
CA ARG A 113 22.12 -14.98 0.71
C ARG A 113 21.59 -13.58 1.06
N ASP A 114 22.46 -12.62 1.37
CA ASP A 114 22.06 -11.24 1.66
C ASP A 114 21.39 -10.57 0.46
N ALA A 115 21.88 -10.83 -0.76
CA ALA A 115 21.25 -10.36 -1.98
C ALA A 115 19.83 -10.94 -2.17
N ALA A 116 19.64 -12.25 -1.95
CA ALA A 116 18.31 -12.87 -1.99
C ALA A 116 17.36 -12.34 -0.89
N ILE A 117 17.87 -12.15 0.34
CA ILE A 117 17.15 -11.52 1.45
C ILE A 117 16.70 -10.10 1.06
N SER A 118 17.56 -9.31 0.42
CA SER A 118 17.22 -7.94 0.01
C SER A 118 16.00 -7.90 -0.93
N VAL A 119 15.96 -8.79 -1.94
CA VAL A 119 14.84 -8.90 -2.88
C VAL A 119 13.58 -9.37 -2.16
N GLY A 120 13.69 -10.39 -1.30
CA GLY A 120 12.56 -10.94 -0.56
C GLY A 120 11.94 -9.93 0.42
N LEU A 121 12.76 -9.15 1.12
CA LEU A 121 12.30 -8.06 1.98
C LEU A 121 11.70 -6.91 1.18
N ALA A 122 12.30 -6.50 0.06
CA ALA A 122 11.73 -5.47 -0.80
C ALA A 122 10.32 -5.88 -1.27
N ALA A 123 10.16 -7.13 -1.72
CA ALA A 123 8.88 -7.67 -2.16
C ALA A 123 7.87 -7.79 -1.00
N LYS A 124 8.28 -8.29 0.18
CA LYS A 124 7.42 -8.31 1.38
C LYS A 124 6.97 -6.89 1.76
N SER A 125 7.85 -5.89 1.64
CA SER A 125 7.54 -4.48 1.92
C SER A 125 6.58 -3.82 0.92
N ASN A 126 6.35 -4.43 -0.23
CA ASN A 126 5.36 -3.95 -1.20
C ASN A 126 3.97 -4.53 -0.89
N VAL A 127 3.90 -5.79 -0.44
CA VAL A 127 2.64 -6.44 -0.01
C VAL A 127 2.17 -5.90 1.33
N THR A 128 3.02 -5.97 2.37
CA THR A 128 2.71 -5.50 3.73
C THR A 128 2.74 -3.98 3.90
N ARG A 129 3.27 -3.25 2.90
CA ARG A 129 3.59 -1.80 2.95
C ARG A 129 4.58 -1.39 4.06
N ASP A 130 5.19 -2.35 4.77
CA ASP A 130 6.07 -2.06 5.91
C ASP A 130 7.36 -1.32 5.51
N ARG A 131 7.50 -0.09 6.01
CA ARG A 131 8.66 0.76 5.78
C ARG A 131 9.92 0.29 6.51
N ALA A 132 9.81 -0.41 7.64
CA ALA A 132 10.95 -0.94 8.38
C ALA A 132 11.60 -2.12 7.63
N ILE A 133 10.79 -3.09 7.19
CA ILE A 133 11.24 -4.17 6.28
C ILE A 133 11.92 -3.58 5.02
N ARG A 134 11.38 -2.49 4.44
CA ARG A 134 12.00 -1.82 3.28
C ARG A 134 13.36 -1.18 3.58
N LEU A 135 13.61 -0.73 4.80
CA LEU A 135 14.92 -0.19 5.20
C LEU A 135 15.96 -1.31 5.31
N VAL A 136 15.62 -2.43 5.97
CA VAL A 136 16.50 -3.61 6.06
C VAL A 136 16.78 -4.20 4.67
N ALA A 137 15.77 -4.21 3.78
CA ALA A 137 15.95 -4.58 2.38
C ALA A 137 17.06 -3.74 1.70
N LYS A 138 17.03 -2.41 1.89
CA LYS A 138 18.01 -1.48 1.32
C LYS A 138 19.40 -1.64 1.92
N GLU A 139 19.51 -1.96 3.21
CA GLU A 139 20.79 -2.24 3.87
C GLU A 139 21.44 -3.52 3.31
N LYS A 140 20.68 -4.61 3.19
CA LYS A 140 21.13 -5.87 2.57
C LYS A 140 21.52 -5.68 1.10
N TYR A 141 20.77 -4.88 0.34
CA TYR A 141 21.11 -4.49 -1.03
C TYR A 141 22.44 -3.73 -1.12
N ALA A 142 22.73 -2.81 -0.19
CA ALA A 142 24.00 -2.10 -0.14
C ALA A 142 25.20 -3.02 0.17
N VAL A 143 25.02 -4.04 1.03
CA VAL A 143 26.03 -5.09 1.29
C VAL A 143 26.32 -5.92 0.03
N ALA A 144 25.29 -6.26 -0.74
CA ALA A 144 25.43 -6.97 -2.01
C ALA A 144 26.18 -6.12 -3.06
N ILE A 145 25.92 -4.82 -3.17
CA ILE A 145 26.71 -3.88 -4.01
C ILE A 145 28.18 -3.87 -3.58
N GLY A 146 28.45 -3.76 -2.27
CA GLY A 146 29.82 -3.78 -1.74
C GLY A 146 30.58 -5.04 -2.14
N SER A 147 29.91 -6.18 -2.12
CA SER A 147 30.47 -7.48 -2.52
C SER A 147 30.78 -7.55 -4.02
N VAL A 148 29.87 -7.07 -4.88
CA VAL A 148 30.13 -6.95 -6.34
C VAL A 148 31.29 -6.01 -6.62
N ARG A 149 31.40 -4.90 -5.90
CA ARG A 149 32.52 -3.96 -6.07
C ARG A 149 33.86 -4.62 -5.77
N VAL A 150 34.00 -5.34 -4.65
CA VAL A 150 35.24 -6.06 -4.31
C VAL A 150 35.62 -7.08 -5.38
N ALA A 151 34.64 -7.75 -5.98
CA ALA A 151 34.86 -8.69 -7.09
C ALA A 151 35.32 -7.98 -8.38
N VAL A 152 34.72 -6.84 -8.73
CA VAL A 152 35.11 -6.03 -9.90
C VAL A 152 36.49 -5.39 -9.72
N ASP A 153 36.83 -4.96 -8.51
CA ASP A 153 38.15 -4.40 -8.17
C ASP A 153 39.26 -5.48 -8.16
N ASN A 154 38.91 -6.78 -8.01
CA ASN A 154 39.86 -7.90 -7.90
C ASN A 154 39.52 -9.09 -8.83
N PRO A 155 39.45 -8.91 -10.16
CA PRO A 155 38.87 -9.88 -11.09
C PRO A 155 39.65 -11.20 -11.25
N GLN A 156 40.90 -11.28 -10.75
CA GLN A 156 41.67 -12.53 -10.71
C GLN A 156 41.33 -13.43 -9.50
N GLN A 157 40.66 -12.89 -8.49
CA GLN A 157 40.27 -13.60 -7.26
C GLN A 157 38.75 -13.74 -7.12
N ALA A 158 37.98 -12.95 -7.88
CA ALA A 158 36.54 -13.04 -7.95
C ALA A 158 36.04 -14.37 -8.55
N ASN A 159 34.96 -14.91 -7.99
CA ASN A 159 34.23 -16.04 -8.55
C ASN A 159 33.21 -15.53 -9.60
N PRO A 160 33.33 -15.89 -10.90
CA PRO A 160 32.44 -15.39 -11.95
C PRO A 160 30.96 -15.73 -11.74
N ASP A 161 30.66 -16.97 -11.32
CA ASP A 161 29.29 -17.47 -11.14
C ASP A 161 28.60 -16.80 -9.94
N GLU A 162 29.33 -16.55 -8.86
CA GLU A 162 28.85 -15.79 -7.70
C GLU A 162 28.63 -14.32 -8.02
N THR A 163 29.60 -13.67 -8.68
CA THR A 163 29.51 -12.26 -9.09
C THR A 163 28.31 -12.03 -10.03
N PHE A 164 28.09 -12.95 -10.97
CA PHE A 164 26.93 -12.91 -11.86
C PHE A 164 25.61 -13.08 -11.10
N LYS A 165 25.50 -14.03 -10.16
CA LYS A 165 24.30 -14.20 -9.31
C LYS A 165 24.00 -12.95 -8.49
N LEU A 166 25.01 -12.32 -7.90
CA LEU A 166 24.86 -11.08 -7.15
C LEU A 166 24.28 -9.97 -8.04
N ILE A 167 24.85 -9.75 -9.22
CA ILE A 167 24.38 -8.72 -10.16
C ILE A 167 22.93 -8.97 -10.60
N VAL A 168 22.55 -10.23 -10.87
CA VAL A 168 21.16 -10.59 -11.20
C VAL A 168 20.20 -10.32 -10.03
N MET A 169 20.61 -10.56 -8.79
CA MET A 169 19.82 -10.22 -7.60
C MET A 169 19.72 -8.69 -7.39
N LEU A 170 20.78 -7.93 -7.70
CA LEU A 170 20.73 -6.46 -7.65
C LEU A 170 19.76 -5.90 -8.70
N SER A 171 19.79 -6.40 -9.94
CA SER A 171 18.80 -6.07 -10.97
C SER A 171 17.37 -6.36 -10.49
N LEU A 172 17.15 -7.55 -9.91
CA LEU A 172 15.84 -7.99 -9.43
C LEU A 172 15.35 -7.16 -8.23
N TYR A 173 16.25 -6.73 -7.34
CA TYR A 173 15.93 -5.82 -6.24
C TYR A 173 15.41 -4.49 -6.76
N GLU A 174 16.05 -3.90 -7.78
CA GLU A 174 15.62 -2.63 -8.34
C GLU A 174 14.36 -2.75 -9.20
N MET A 175 14.13 -3.88 -9.87
CA MET A 175 12.83 -4.19 -10.49
C MET A 175 11.70 -4.24 -9.46
N VAL A 176 11.92 -4.90 -8.32
CA VAL A 176 10.95 -5.03 -7.22
C VAL A 176 10.77 -3.72 -6.45
N SER A 177 11.83 -2.93 -6.32
CA SER A 177 11.84 -1.63 -5.61
C SER A 177 11.53 -0.44 -6.52
N CYS A 178 11.14 -0.68 -7.77
CA CYS A 178 10.98 0.37 -8.77
C CYS A 178 9.87 1.36 -8.39
N THR A 179 9.94 2.55 -8.97
CA THR A 179 8.86 3.54 -8.88
C THR A 179 8.56 4.05 -10.28
N THR A 180 7.37 4.61 -10.47
CA THR A 180 6.94 5.22 -11.75
C THR A 180 7.87 6.33 -12.26
N LYS A 181 8.78 6.85 -11.41
CA LYS A 181 9.78 7.87 -11.75
C LYS A 181 11.14 7.30 -12.17
N GLN A 182 11.42 6.02 -11.93
CA GLN A 182 12.70 5.35 -12.21
C GLN A 182 12.51 3.89 -12.66
N PRO A 183 11.76 3.63 -13.76
CA PRO A 183 11.46 2.27 -14.24
C PRO A 183 12.67 1.54 -14.85
N ASP A 184 13.77 2.25 -15.10
CA ASP A 184 14.98 1.78 -15.78
C ASP A 184 16.20 1.64 -14.85
N SER A 185 16.07 1.93 -13.57
CA SER A 185 17.14 1.82 -12.54
C SER A 185 17.96 0.53 -12.66
N TRP A 186 17.26 -0.62 -12.59
CA TRP A 186 17.82 -1.97 -12.73
C TRP A 186 18.71 -2.20 -13.96
N THR A 187 18.59 -1.38 -15.01
CA THR A 187 19.30 -1.58 -16.28
C THR A 187 20.81 -1.36 -16.15
N VAL A 188 21.28 -0.63 -15.14
CA VAL A 188 22.72 -0.40 -14.90
C VAL A 188 23.43 -1.68 -14.44
N HIS A 189 22.74 -2.55 -13.70
CA HIS A 189 23.25 -3.86 -13.29
C HIS A 189 23.38 -4.80 -14.50
N VAL A 190 22.47 -4.68 -15.49
CA VAL A 190 22.57 -5.42 -16.76
C VAL A 190 23.76 -4.94 -17.60
N ASP A 191 24.09 -3.65 -17.60
CA ASP A 191 25.35 -3.17 -18.24
C ASP A 191 26.59 -3.69 -17.50
N GLY A 192 26.54 -3.79 -16.17
CA GLY A 192 27.59 -4.45 -15.38
C GLY A 192 27.77 -5.92 -15.77
N ALA A 193 26.68 -6.68 -15.94
CA ALA A 193 26.72 -8.05 -16.46
C ALA A 193 27.29 -8.13 -17.88
N ALA A 194 26.89 -7.22 -18.78
CA ALA A 194 27.40 -7.14 -20.14
C ALA A 194 28.92 -6.85 -20.19
N ALA A 195 29.40 -5.95 -19.33
CA ALA A 195 30.82 -5.61 -19.20
C ALA A 195 31.65 -6.79 -18.70
N LEU A 196 31.14 -7.56 -17.72
CA LEU A 196 31.79 -8.78 -17.23
C LEU A 196 31.77 -9.91 -18.27
N LEU A 197 30.66 -10.09 -19.01
CA LEU A 197 30.55 -11.09 -20.07
C LEU A 197 31.53 -10.86 -21.23
N LYS A 198 32.09 -9.66 -21.40
CA LYS A 198 33.18 -9.40 -22.36
C LYS A 198 34.56 -9.87 -21.87
N GLN A 199 34.74 -10.13 -20.58
CA GLN A 199 36.01 -10.64 -20.06
C GLN A 199 36.15 -12.13 -20.38
N LEU A 200 37.22 -12.50 -21.10
CA LEU A 200 37.39 -13.84 -21.66
C LEU A 200 37.29 -14.96 -20.62
N ALA A 201 37.94 -14.81 -19.45
CA ALA A 201 37.89 -15.78 -18.37
C ALA A 201 36.47 -15.94 -17.79
N PHE A 202 35.77 -14.82 -17.55
CA PHE A 202 34.40 -14.78 -17.03
C PHE A 202 33.41 -15.47 -18.00
N ASN A 203 33.53 -15.15 -19.29
CA ASN A 203 32.75 -15.74 -20.39
C ASN A 203 32.98 -17.25 -20.53
N GLN A 204 34.24 -17.69 -20.44
CA GLN A 204 34.61 -19.11 -20.48
C GLN A 204 34.05 -19.89 -19.29
N THR A 205 34.16 -19.35 -18.07
CA THR A 205 33.64 -20.01 -16.86
C THR A 205 32.13 -20.22 -16.94
N LEU A 206 31.34 -19.18 -17.25
CA LEU A 206 29.88 -19.31 -17.33
C LEU A 206 29.43 -20.31 -18.40
N LYS A 207 30.06 -20.30 -19.58
CA LYS A 207 29.77 -21.24 -20.69
C LYS A 207 30.03 -22.71 -20.34
N VAL A 208 30.98 -23.00 -19.45
CA VAL A 208 31.31 -24.39 -19.04
C VAL A 208 30.31 -24.93 -18.03
N PHE A 209 29.79 -24.10 -17.12
CA PHE A 209 29.02 -24.60 -15.96
C PHE A 209 27.50 -24.41 -16.04
N ARG A 210 26.96 -23.31 -16.61
CA ARG A 210 25.50 -23.01 -16.56
C ARG A 210 25.00 -22.24 -17.81
N PRO A 211 24.36 -22.89 -18.82
CA PRO A 211 23.83 -22.18 -19.99
C PRO A 211 22.54 -21.39 -19.72
N ARG A 212 21.65 -21.87 -18.83
CA ARG A 212 20.32 -21.26 -18.60
C ARG A 212 20.36 -19.78 -18.16
N PRO A 213 21.21 -19.34 -17.21
CA PRO A 213 21.31 -17.93 -16.84
C PRO A 213 21.81 -17.03 -17.97
N GLN A 214 22.69 -17.54 -18.86
CA GLN A 214 23.19 -16.77 -20.00
C GLN A 214 22.09 -16.49 -21.03
N LEU A 215 21.20 -17.46 -21.31
CA LEU A 215 20.05 -17.23 -22.18
C LEU A 215 19.06 -16.22 -21.59
N GLN A 216 18.79 -16.31 -20.27
CA GLN A 216 17.92 -15.36 -19.58
C GLN A 216 18.49 -13.94 -19.54
N TYR A 217 19.82 -13.77 -19.47
CA TYR A 217 20.46 -12.48 -19.68
C TYR A 217 20.19 -11.90 -21.08
N TYR A 218 20.28 -12.71 -22.15
CA TYR A 218 20.01 -12.21 -23.51
C TYR A 218 18.56 -11.78 -23.70
N TYR A 219 17.59 -12.54 -23.20
CA TYR A 219 16.17 -12.12 -23.19
C TYR A 219 15.96 -10.78 -22.48
N VAL A 220 16.45 -10.66 -21.23
CA VAL A 220 16.31 -9.44 -20.41
C VAL A 220 17.02 -8.25 -21.06
N SER A 221 18.12 -8.47 -21.78
CA SER A 221 18.85 -7.40 -22.48
C SER A 221 18.13 -6.92 -23.74
N VAL A 222 17.35 -7.76 -24.43
CA VAL A 222 16.42 -7.29 -25.48
C VAL A 222 15.25 -6.51 -24.86
N VAL A 223 14.64 -7.00 -23.79
CA VAL A 223 13.56 -6.27 -23.08
C VAL A 223 14.04 -4.90 -22.58
N LYS A 224 15.27 -4.83 -22.05
CA LYS A 224 15.94 -3.56 -21.69
C LYS A 224 15.95 -2.57 -22.86
N TYR A 225 16.32 -2.98 -24.07
CA TYR A 225 16.40 -2.06 -25.21
C TYR A 225 15.04 -1.38 -25.51
N PHE A 226 13.93 -2.11 -25.40
CA PHE A 226 12.59 -1.54 -25.62
C PHE A 226 12.12 -0.62 -24.48
N ILE A 227 12.56 -0.86 -23.23
CA ILE A 227 12.21 -0.04 -22.06
C ILE A 227 13.11 1.21 -21.94
N ALA A 228 14.42 1.06 -22.12
CA ALA A 228 15.42 2.12 -21.93
C ALA A 228 15.76 2.87 -23.24
N GLU A 229 14.73 3.32 -23.96
CA GLU A 229 14.80 4.24 -25.10
C GLU A 229 15.71 3.80 -26.28
N GLY A 230 15.91 2.49 -26.48
CA GLY A 230 16.72 1.97 -27.58
C GLY A 230 18.21 1.75 -27.27
N LYS A 231 18.62 1.83 -25.99
CA LYS A 231 20.01 1.56 -25.56
C LYS A 231 20.33 0.06 -25.60
N SER A 232 20.86 -0.43 -26.71
CA SER A 232 21.29 -1.83 -26.90
C SER A 232 22.73 -2.05 -26.41
N THR A 233 23.03 -3.24 -25.86
CA THR A 233 24.40 -3.62 -25.46
C THR A 233 25.17 -4.21 -26.64
N PRO A 234 26.48 -3.95 -26.82
CA PRO A 234 27.19 -4.38 -28.04
C PRO A 234 27.23 -5.91 -28.26
N ASP A 235 27.14 -6.70 -27.19
CA ASP A 235 27.08 -8.17 -27.26
C ASP A 235 25.74 -8.71 -27.83
N LEU A 236 24.66 -7.92 -27.84
CA LEU A 236 23.44 -8.22 -28.63
C LEU A 236 23.65 -7.96 -30.12
N LEU A 237 24.51 -7.01 -30.48
CA LEU A 237 24.86 -6.70 -31.87
C LEU A 237 25.81 -7.78 -32.42
N GLU A 238 26.69 -8.33 -31.58
CA GLU A 238 27.59 -9.45 -31.90
C GLU A 238 26.90 -10.83 -31.89
N TRP A 239 25.63 -10.94 -31.49
CA TRP A 239 24.92 -12.24 -31.40
C TRP A 239 24.80 -12.98 -32.73
N SER A 240 25.11 -14.28 -32.68
CA SER A 240 24.74 -15.34 -33.63
C SER A 240 24.33 -16.61 -32.84
N PRO A 241 23.37 -17.43 -33.34
CA PRO A 241 23.09 -18.77 -32.81
C PRO A 241 24.34 -19.66 -32.65
N ASP A 242 25.37 -19.48 -33.50
CA ASP A 242 26.61 -20.24 -33.45
C ASP A 242 27.38 -20.10 -32.13
N ILE A 243 27.21 -18.97 -31.43
CA ILE A 243 27.81 -18.71 -30.11
C ILE A 243 27.26 -19.70 -29.07
N MET A 244 26.03 -20.17 -29.27
CA MET A 244 25.30 -21.12 -28.42
C MET A 244 25.30 -22.56 -28.98
N SER A 245 25.93 -22.82 -30.13
CA SER A 245 25.92 -24.10 -30.87
C SER A 245 26.38 -25.33 -30.07
N LYS A 246 27.06 -25.12 -28.93
CA LYS A 246 27.59 -26.18 -28.06
C LYS A 246 26.58 -26.70 -27.03
N PHE A 247 25.37 -26.14 -26.98
CA PHE A 247 24.34 -26.55 -26.03
C PHE A 247 23.33 -27.53 -26.66
N GLY A 248 22.75 -28.39 -25.82
CA GLY A 248 21.98 -29.55 -26.26
C GLY A 248 20.65 -29.22 -26.96
N PRO A 249 20.01 -30.22 -27.58
CA PRO A 249 18.76 -30.04 -28.32
C PRO A 249 17.63 -29.45 -27.46
N GLU A 250 17.64 -29.69 -26.15
CA GLU A 250 16.69 -29.14 -25.16
C GLU A 250 16.78 -27.61 -24.97
N MET A 251 17.86 -26.98 -25.44
CA MET A 251 18.09 -25.54 -25.36
C MET A 251 17.73 -24.81 -26.67
N GLN A 252 17.59 -25.54 -27.77
CA GLN A 252 17.39 -24.99 -29.12
C GLN A 252 16.11 -24.15 -29.29
N PRO A 253 14.95 -24.46 -28.66
CA PRO A 253 13.79 -23.58 -28.73
C PRO A 253 14.08 -22.18 -28.16
N ALA A 254 14.77 -22.10 -27.01
CA ALA A 254 15.13 -20.82 -26.39
C ALA A 254 16.14 -20.03 -27.23
N ILE A 255 17.18 -20.69 -27.75
CA ILE A 255 18.19 -20.08 -28.62
C ILE A 255 17.54 -19.48 -29.88
N ARG A 256 16.59 -20.19 -30.51
CA ARG A 256 15.83 -19.66 -31.66
C ARG A 256 14.98 -18.44 -31.28
N LEU A 257 14.32 -18.44 -30.12
CA LEU A 257 13.49 -17.30 -29.72
C LEU A 257 14.34 -16.04 -29.47
N ILE A 258 15.51 -16.18 -28.85
CA ILE A 258 16.46 -15.07 -28.66
C ILE A 258 16.89 -14.50 -30.02
N ASP A 259 17.17 -15.37 -31.00
CA ASP A 259 17.53 -14.94 -32.35
C ASP A 259 16.41 -14.16 -33.06
N ILE A 260 15.17 -14.65 -32.99
CA ILE A 260 13.97 -13.94 -33.48
C ILE A 260 13.86 -12.56 -32.82
N MET A 261 13.95 -12.50 -31.48
CA MET A 261 13.84 -11.27 -30.71
C MET A 261 14.98 -10.27 -31.01
N ILE A 262 16.22 -10.74 -31.22
CA ILE A 262 17.36 -9.88 -31.58
C ILE A 262 17.25 -9.38 -33.02
N ARG A 263 16.75 -10.19 -33.97
CA ARG A 263 16.45 -9.72 -35.33
C ARG A 263 15.32 -8.70 -35.34
N PHE A 264 14.25 -8.94 -34.59
CA PHE A 264 13.16 -7.97 -34.41
C PHE A 264 13.66 -6.67 -33.77
N MET A 265 14.50 -6.74 -32.74
CA MET A 265 15.16 -5.58 -32.10
C MET A 265 15.95 -4.74 -33.10
N ARG A 266 16.75 -5.39 -33.97
CA ARG A 266 17.53 -4.73 -35.04
C ARG A 266 16.63 -4.10 -36.10
N VAL A 267 15.51 -4.72 -36.44
CA VAL A 267 14.51 -4.17 -37.37
C VAL A 267 13.78 -2.97 -36.75
N HIS A 268 13.27 -3.07 -35.52
CA HIS A 268 12.68 -1.94 -34.78
C HIS A 268 13.66 -0.76 -34.69
N TYR A 269 14.95 -1.01 -34.47
CA TYR A 269 15.98 0.04 -34.48
C TYR A 269 16.07 0.73 -35.85
N SER A 270 16.11 -0.06 -36.93
CA SER A 270 16.19 0.46 -38.29
C SER A 270 14.93 1.24 -38.70
N MET A 271 13.74 0.84 -38.24
CA MET A 271 12.49 1.57 -38.49
C MET A 271 12.44 2.87 -37.69
N ARG A 272 12.73 2.83 -36.37
CA ARG A 272 12.77 4.02 -35.51
C ARG A 272 13.84 5.04 -35.95
N SER A 273 14.90 4.58 -36.61
CA SER A 273 15.97 5.43 -37.15
C SER A 273 15.68 5.97 -38.57
N ASN A 274 14.61 5.53 -39.23
CA ASN A 274 14.21 6.00 -40.56
C ASN A 274 12.77 6.55 -40.52
N PRO A 275 12.58 7.88 -40.35
CA PRO A 275 11.25 8.47 -40.30
C PRO A 275 10.43 8.23 -41.58
N ASN A 276 11.10 8.10 -42.72
CA ASN A 276 10.49 8.00 -44.05
C ASN A 276 10.32 6.53 -44.50
N ILE A 277 10.13 5.59 -43.56
CA ILE A 277 9.83 4.20 -43.93
C ILE A 277 8.36 4.07 -44.37
N ASP A 278 8.16 3.58 -45.60
CA ASP A 278 6.83 3.20 -46.11
C ASP A 278 6.11 2.27 -45.11
N PRO A 279 4.93 2.67 -44.60
CA PRO A 279 4.18 1.84 -43.65
C PRO A 279 3.76 0.48 -44.22
N ARG A 280 3.55 0.33 -45.53
CA ARG A 280 3.24 -0.97 -46.15
C ARG A 280 4.43 -1.94 -46.05
N THR A 281 5.63 -1.46 -46.37
CA THR A 281 6.89 -2.18 -46.17
C THR A 281 7.14 -2.50 -44.69
N ALA A 282 6.83 -1.56 -43.78
CA ALA A 282 6.97 -1.78 -42.35
C ALA A 282 6.03 -2.87 -41.82
N ILE A 283 4.75 -2.85 -42.21
CA ILE A 283 3.76 -3.89 -41.89
C ILE A 283 4.23 -5.24 -42.45
N SER A 284 4.61 -5.30 -43.74
CA SER A 284 5.05 -6.54 -44.40
C SER A 284 6.26 -7.17 -43.71
N LEU A 285 7.28 -6.37 -43.38
CA LEU A 285 8.45 -6.84 -42.67
C LEU A 285 8.11 -7.30 -41.24
N THR A 286 7.18 -6.63 -40.55
CA THR A 286 6.77 -7.01 -39.19
C THR A 286 5.94 -8.30 -39.17
N LEU A 287 5.05 -8.49 -40.16
CA LEU A 287 4.28 -9.73 -40.34
C LEU A 287 5.18 -10.96 -40.57
N SER A 288 6.38 -10.78 -41.11
CA SER A 288 7.35 -11.88 -41.21
C SER A 288 7.77 -12.43 -39.83
N PHE A 289 7.92 -11.56 -38.82
CA PHE A 289 8.23 -11.95 -37.45
C PHE A 289 7.03 -12.58 -36.73
N GLU A 290 5.80 -12.12 -36.97
CA GLU A 290 4.58 -12.78 -36.45
C GLU A 290 4.46 -14.21 -37.01
N SER A 291 4.69 -14.39 -38.32
CA SER A 291 4.70 -15.71 -38.96
C SER A 291 5.79 -16.62 -38.38
N GLU A 292 6.99 -16.08 -38.12
CA GLU A 292 8.08 -16.83 -37.50
C GLU A 292 7.81 -17.18 -36.02
N LEU A 293 7.16 -16.29 -35.27
CA LEU A 293 6.74 -16.52 -33.88
C LEU A 293 5.60 -17.55 -33.78
N ASP A 294 4.65 -17.57 -34.71
CA ASP A 294 3.63 -18.61 -34.75
C ASP A 294 4.24 -19.97 -35.12
N GLN A 295 5.08 -20.02 -36.17
CA GLN A 295 5.85 -21.22 -36.54
C GLN A 295 6.71 -21.73 -35.39
N TRP A 296 7.38 -20.86 -34.63
CA TRP A 296 8.19 -21.22 -33.47
C TRP A 296 7.38 -21.94 -32.39
N ALA A 297 6.16 -21.45 -32.09
CA ALA A 297 5.27 -22.07 -31.12
C ALA A 297 4.74 -23.43 -31.59
N ASN A 298 4.41 -23.55 -32.89
CA ASN A 298 3.92 -24.79 -33.49
C ASN A 298 4.95 -25.93 -33.55
N ILE A 299 6.24 -25.65 -33.32
CA ILE A 299 7.34 -26.65 -33.28
C ILE A 299 7.93 -26.88 -31.88
N LEU A 300 7.23 -26.49 -30.82
CA LEU A 300 7.69 -26.71 -29.44
C LEU A 300 7.56 -28.19 -29.00
N PRO A 301 8.47 -28.68 -28.14
CA PRO A 301 8.31 -30.00 -27.52
C PRO A 301 7.06 -30.04 -26.64
N GLN A 302 6.35 -31.18 -26.60
CA GLN A 302 5.09 -31.34 -25.84
C GLN A 302 5.18 -30.88 -24.36
N LYS A 303 6.33 -31.07 -23.71
CA LYS A 303 6.57 -30.62 -22.31
C LYS A 303 6.56 -29.10 -22.11
N TRP A 304 6.51 -28.31 -23.18
CA TRP A 304 6.33 -26.85 -23.16
C TRP A 304 4.88 -26.43 -23.41
N ALA A 305 3.95 -27.39 -23.55
CA ALA A 305 2.53 -27.10 -23.46
C ALA A 305 2.17 -26.55 -22.07
N PHE A 306 1.08 -25.78 -22.02
CA PHE A 306 0.53 -25.26 -20.78
C PHE A 306 -1.00 -25.32 -20.80
N GLY A 307 -1.59 -25.64 -19.65
CA GLY A 307 -3.02 -25.47 -19.40
C GLY A 307 -3.33 -24.04 -18.97
N ILE A 308 -4.57 -23.60 -19.18
CA ILE A 308 -5.14 -22.42 -18.52
C ILE A 308 -6.28 -22.94 -17.64
N ASN A 309 -6.12 -22.77 -16.33
CA ASN A 309 -7.08 -23.17 -15.32
C ASN A 309 -7.83 -21.95 -14.77
N GLU A 310 -9.01 -22.18 -14.24
CA GLU A 310 -9.83 -21.17 -13.56
C GLU A 310 -9.86 -21.43 -12.04
N SER A 311 -10.02 -20.36 -11.27
CA SER A 311 -10.01 -20.31 -9.80
C SER A 311 -11.04 -19.28 -9.32
N SER A 312 -11.63 -19.51 -8.15
CA SER A 312 -12.45 -18.52 -7.45
C SER A 312 -11.61 -17.44 -6.75
N ASP A 313 -10.33 -17.69 -6.53
CA ASP A 313 -9.38 -16.70 -6.02
C ASP A 313 -8.97 -15.72 -7.14
N THR A 314 -9.42 -14.47 -7.01
CA THR A 314 -9.08 -13.34 -7.91
C THR A 314 -8.00 -12.41 -7.34
N GLN A 315 -7.47 -12.71 -6.14
CA GLN A 315 -6.36 -11.97 -5.53
C GLN A 315 -5.01 -12.52 -6.00
N SER A 316 -4.85 -13.85 -6.07
CA SER A 316 -3.60 -14.49 -6.55
C SER A 316 -3.60 -14.77 -8.05
N THR A 317 -4.74 -14.64 -8.75
CA THR A 317 -4.88 -15.01 -10.17
C THR A 317 -5.46 -13.88 -11.03
N PHE A 318 -5.12 -13.87 -12.33
CA PHE A 318 -5.55 -12.80 -13.23
C PHE A 318 -6.99 -13.04 -13.69
N ASN A 319 -7.95 -12.29 -13.15
CA ASN A 319 -9.39 -12.44 -13.42
C ASN A 319 -9.89 -13.89 -13.20
N GLY A 320 -9.39 -14.55 -12.16
CA GLY A 320 -9.69 -15.96 -11.88
C GLY A 320 -8.87 -16.96 -12.71
N LYS A 321 -7.87 -16.54 -13.50
CA LYS A 321 -7.13 -17.40 -14.42
C LYS A 321 -5.64 -17.50 -14.08
N TYR A 322 -5.13 -18.73 -14.16
CA TYR A 322 -3.71 -19.06 -13.98
C TYR A 322 -3.29 -20.16 -14.96
N MET A 323 -2.00 -20.24 -15.29
CA MET A 323 -1.44 -21.28 -16.15
C MET A 323 -0.87 -22.47 -15.37
N VAL A 324 -0.82 -23.64 -16.00
CA VAL A 324 -0.14 -24.84 -15.46
C VAL A 324 0.85 -25.33 -16.51
N TYR A 325 2.09 -25.62 -16.10
CA TYR A 325 3.20 -25.97 -16.99
C TYR A 325 3.86 -27.29 -16.56
N ASP A 326 4.20 -28.15 -17.53
CA ASP A 326 4.85 -29.45 -17.29
C ASP A 326 6.39 -29.39 -17.22
N ASP A 327 6.98 -28.22 -17.48
CA ASP A 327 8.43 -27.96 -17.51
C ASP A 327 8.77 -26.69 -16.72
N THR A 328 9.86 -26.73 -15.94
CA THR A 328 10.25 -25.66 -15.01
C THR A 328 10.90 -24.43 -15.67
N TRP A 329 11.28 -24.53 -16.95
CA TRP A 329 11.88 -23.45 -17.73
C TRP A 329 10.95 -22.90 -18.81
N ALA A 330 10.07 -23.74 -19.37
CA ALA A 330 9.00 -23.33 -20.28
C ALA A 330 8.28 -22.03 -19.85
N PRO A 331 7.77 -21.83 -18.61
CA PRO A 331 7.10 -20.60 -18.20
C PRO A 331 7.99 -19.34 -18.27
N ARG A 332 9.31 -19.49 -18.19
CA ARG A 332 10.27 -18.37 -18.26
C ARG A 332 10.56 -18.00 -19.71
N ASP A 333 10.76 -19.00 -20.57
CA ASP A 333 11.02 -18.77 -22.01
C ASP A 333 9.72 -18.36 -22.75
N LEU A 334 8.55 -18.89 -22.35
CA LEU A 334 7.24 -18.54 -22.91
C LEU A 334 6.77 -17.13 -22.56
N ASN A 335 7.11 -16.60 -21.38
CA ASN A 335 6.77 -15.21 -21.06
C ASN A 335 7.48 -14.21 -22.00
N HIS A 336 8.75 -14.48 -22.35
CA HIS A 336 9.46 -13.70 -23.37
C HIS A 336 8.85 -13.86 -24.76
N TYR A 337 8.31 -15.04 -25.09
CA TYR A 337 7.57 -15.29 -26.33
C TYR A 337 6.27 -14.46 -26.39
N PHE A 338 5.43 -14.51 -25.35
CA PHE A 338 4.18 -13.76 -25.30
C PHE A 338 4.45 -12.25 -25.40
N TRP A 339 5.48 -11.76 -24.70
CA TRP A 339 5.91 -10.37 -24.77
C TRP A 339 6.42 -9.99 -26.16
N ALA A 340 7.28 -10.80 -26.79
CA ALA A 340 7.78 -10.54 -28.14
C ALA A 340 6.63 -10.50 -29.17
N ARG A 341 5.68 -11.45 -29.09
CA ARG A 341 4.51 -11.49 -29.98
C ARG A 341 3.57 -10.29 -29.74
N LEU A 342 3.46 -9.80 -28.50
CA LEU A 342 2.76 -8.55 -28.19
C LEU A 342 3.45 -7.35 -28.86
N MET A 343 4.76 -7.15 -28.67
CA MET A 343 5.50 -6.02 -29.27
C MET A 343 5.46 -6.04 -30.81
N VAL A 344 5.53 -7.22 -31.43
CA VAL A 344 5.39 -7.39 -32.89
C VAL A 344 4.02 -6.91 -33.37
N ASN A 345 2.94 -7.30 -32.67
CA ASN A 345 1.58 -6.91 -33.06
C ASN A 345 1.27 -5.44 -32.73
N GLU A 346 1.88 -4.88 -31.68
CA GLU A 346 1.83 -3.43 -31.40
C GLU A 346 2.49 -2.62 -32.52
N MET A 347 3.64 -3.07 -33.03
CA MET A 347 4.30 -2.43 -34.17
C MET A 347 3.50 -2.58 -35.48
N ILE A 348 2.76 -3.69 -35.67
CA ILE A 348 1.79 -3.82 -36.77
C ILE A 348 0.68 -2.76 -36.65
N LEU A 349 0.08 -2.59 -35.47
CA LEU A 349 -0.94 -1.56 -35.25
C LEU A 349 -0.42 -0.15 -35.53
N LEU A 350 0.78 0.18 -35.02
CA LEU A 350 1.42 1.49 -35.17
C LEU A 350 1.69 1.89 -36.62
N HIS A 351 1.96 0.92 -37.50
CA HIS A 351 2.13 1.18 -38.94
C HIS A 351 0.82 1.09 -39.72
N ILE A 352 -0.19 0.33 -39.27
CA ILE A 352 -1.55 0.39 -39.86
C ILE A 352 -2.20 1.75 -39.61
N SER A 353 -2.01 2.37 -38.44
CA SER A 353 -2.47 3.74 -38.15
C SER A 353 -1.67 4.85 -38.86
N ARG A 354 -0.77 4.50 -39.78
CA ARG A 354 -0.02 5.43 -40.67
C ARG A 354 -0.35 5.21 -42.14
N LEU A 355 -1.42 4.47 -42.45
CA LEU A 355 -1.87 4.21 -43.80
C LEU A 355 -2.91 5.25 -44.25
N ALA A 356 -2.49 6.23 -45.06
CA ALA A 356 -3.38 7.20 -45.72
C ALA A 356 -4.52 6.55 -46.54
N VAL A 357 -4.39 5.26 -46.90
CA VAL A 357 -5.50 4.43 -47.42
C VAL A 357 -5.49 3.06 -46.73
N ILE A 358 -6.53 2.78 -45.95
CA ILE A 358 -6.79 1.53 -45.24
C ILE A 358 -7.73 0.64 -46.10
N THR A 359 -7.35 -0.62 -46.35
CA THR A 359 -8.17 -1.60 -47.08
C THR A 359 -8.95 -2.52 -46.12
N PRO A 360 -9.93 -3.32 -46.61
CA PRO A 360 -10.60 -4.33 -45.80
C PRO A 360 -9.64 -5.37 -45.19
N GLU A 361 -8.56 -5.72 -45.90
CA GLU A 361 -7.49 -6.59 -45.42
C GLU A 361 -6.74 -5.96 -44.23
N ASP A 362 -6.45 -4.66 -44.29
CA ASP A 362 -5.81 -3.94 -43.19
C ASP A 362 -6.72 -3.87 -41.95
N LEU A 363 -8.02 -3.71 -42.12
CA LEU A 363 -8.98 -3.76 -41.01
C LEU A 363 -9.02 -5.16 -40.37
N GLY A 364 -8.97 -6.22 -41.18
CA GLY A 364 -8.83 -7.60 -40.71
C GLY A 364 -7.52 -7.82 -39.94
N GLN A 365 -6.41 -7.28 -40.45
CA GLN A 365 -5.09 -7.38 -39.81
C GLN A 365 -5.00 -6.53 -38.53
N ARG A 366 -5.65 -5.35 -38.48
CA ARG A 366 -5.79 -4.50 -37.29
C ARG A 366 -6.54 -5.27 -36.19
N GLN A 367 -7.65 -5.93 -36.52
CA GLN A 367 -8.40 -6.77 -35.56
C GLN A 367 -7.56 -7.96 -35.07
N LEU A 368 -6.91 -8.71 -35.98
CA LEU A 368 -6.08 -9.87 -35.61
C LEU A 368 -4.90 -9.49 -34.69
N ALA A 369 -4.32 -8.31 -34.89
CA ALA A 369 -3.28 -7.77 -34.03
C ALA A 369 -3.82 -7.39 -32.64
N PHE A 370 -4.98 -6.71 -32.56
CA PHE A 370 -5.65 -6.43 -31.28
C PHE A 370 -6.01 -7.70 -30.50
N ASP A 371 -6.62 -8.70 -31.16
CA ASP A 371 -6.98 -9.97 -30.54
C ASP A 371 -5.74 -10.73 -30.04
N THR A 372 -4.63 -10.64 -30.78
CA THR A 372 -3.35 -11.26 -30.37
C THR A 372 -2.71 -10.52 -29.21
N ILE A 373 -2.69 -9.18 -29.19
CA ILE A 373 -2.21 -8.38 -28.04
C ILE A 373 -3.04 -8.69 -26.78
N ALA A 374 -4.37 -8.70 -26.87
CA ALA A 374 -5.24 -9.00 -25.74
C ALA A 374 -5.00 -10.43 -25.18
N ARG A 375 -4.83 -11.41 -26.08
CA ARG A 375 -4.49 -12.80 -25.74
C ARG A 375 -3.09 -12.91 -25.10
N MET A 376 -2.06 -12.28 -25.66
CA MET A 376 -0.71 -12.30 -25.11
C MET A 376 -0.63 -11.59 -23.75
N GLY A 377 -1.27 -10.44 -23.58
CA GLY A 377 -1.37 -9.75 -22.30
C GLY A 377 -2.07 -10.59 -21.23
N THR A 378 -3.17 -11.26 -21.59
CA THR A 378 -3.85 -12.24 -20.73
C THR A 378 -2.92 -13.39 -20.34
N TYR A 379 -2.12 -13.89 -21.28
CA TYR A 379 -1.19 -15.00 -21.05
C TYR A 379 -0.02 -14.61 -20.13
N ILE A 380 0.55 -13.41 -20.30
CA ILE A 380 1.60 -12.87 -19.40
C ILE A 380 1.06 -12.77 -17.96
N CYS A 381 -0.15 -12.24 -17.78
CA CYS A 381 -0.74 -12.06 -16.45
C CYS A 381 -1.16 -13.40 -15.80
N ALA A 382 -1.75 -14.32 -16.56
CA ALA A 382 -2.10 -15.66 -16.07
C ALA A 382 -0.87 -16.54 -15.80
N GLY A 383 0.23 -16.38 -16.55
CA GLY A 383 1.51 -17.03 -16.29
C GLY A 383 2.25 -16.47 -15.08
N ALA A 384 2.11 -15.16 -14.82
CA ALA A 384 2.63 -14.52 -13.61
C ALA A 384 1.95 -15.06 -12.33
N ALA A 385 0.62 -15.24 -12.34
CA ALA A 385 -0.14 -15.86 -11.24
C ALA A 385 0.45 -17.23 -10.82
N SER A 386 0.79 -18.07 -11.79
CA SER A 386 1.39 -19.39 -11.56
C SER A 386 2.79 -19.32 -10.93
N GLN A 387 3.63 -18.42 -11.44
CA GLN A 387 5.00 -18.23 -10.93
C GLN A 387 5.02 -17.57 -9.55
N MET A 388 3.96 -16.85 -9.19
CA MET A 388 3.76 -16.22 -7.88
C MET A 388 3.34 -17.17 -6.75
N GLY A 389 3.34 -18.49 -6.98
CA GLY A 389 3.10 -19.48 -5.93
C GLY A 389 1.62 -19.78 -5.70
N ALA A 390 0.88 -20.10 -6.77
CA ALA A 390 -0.49 -20.64 -6.70
C ALA A 390 -0.58 -22.06 -6.08
N HIS A 391 0.19 -22.33 -5.03
CA HIS A 391 0.06 -23.50 -4.14
C HIS A 391 -0.87 -23.22 -2.94
N GLY A 392 -1.30 -21.96 -2.76
CA GLY A 392 -2.48 -21.62 -1.96
C GLY A 392 -3.81 -21.85 -2.69
N CYS A 393 -3.81 -21.95 -4.03
CA CYS A 393 -5.01 -22.35 -4.77
C CYS A 393 -5.35 -23.82 -4.46
N GLY A 394 -6.59 -24.06 -4.03
CA GLY A 394 -7.08 -25.35 -3.57
C GLY A 394 -7.21 -26.43 -4.65
N VAL A 395 -6.07 -26.96 -5.12
CA VAL A 395 -6.03 -28.34 -5.59
C VAL A 395 -6.45 -29.22 -4.42
N SER A 396 -7.39 -30.14 -4.64
CA SER A 396 -7.90 -31.06 -3.61
C SER A 396 -6.90 -32.17 -3.29
N GLY A 397 -5.72 -31.79 -2.80
CA GLY A 397 -4.69 -32.71 -2.32
C GLY A 397 -5.14 -33.48 -1.09
N GLY A 398 -4.60 -34.69 -0.92
CA GLY A 398 -4.83 -35.52 0.27
C GLY A 398 -4.42 -34.75 1.53
N GLY A 399 -5.35 -34.65 2.49
CA GLY A 399 -5.21 -33.68 3.58
C GLY A 399 -4.10 -34.01 4.58
N THR A 400 -3.36 -32.99 4.96
CA THR A 400 -2.70 -32.89 6.28
C THR A 400 -3.42 -31.82 7.11
N ILE A 401 -3.35 -31.91 8.44
CA ILE A 401 -3.91 -30.88 9.34
C ILE A 401 -2.79 -29.85 9.59
N GLY A 402 -3.03 -28.59 9.25
CA GLY A 402 -2.01 -27.55 9.24
C GLY A 402 -2.43 -26.24 9.92
N SER A 403 -1.84 -25.14 9.44
CA SER A 403 -2.24 -23.77 9.75
C SER A 403 -3.05 -23.19 8.59
N CYS A 404 -3.92 -22.23 8.87
CA CYS A 404 -4.59 -21.41 7.85
C CYS A 404 -4.52 -19.92 8.20
N ASP A 405 -4.61 -19.07 7.18
CA ASP A 405 -4.70 -17.62 7.36
C ASP A 405 -5.97 -17.22 8.12
N ALA A 406 -5.80 -16.36 9.11
CA ALA A 406 -6.87 -15.97 10.00
C ALA A 406 -7.79 -14.88 9.41
N ASN A 407 -7.27 -14.06 8.50
CA ASN A 407 -8.04 -13.05 7.78
C ASN A 407 -8.95 -13.73 6.74
N ASP A 408 -8.47 -14.76 6.05
CA ASP A 408 -9.28 -15.60 5.17
C ASP A 408 -10.30 -16.44 5.96
N ALA A 409 -9.91 -17.02 7.10
CA ALA A 409 -10.81 -17.86 7.89
C ALA A 409 -11.96 -17.09 8.58
N LEU A 410 -11.79 -15.79 8.87
CA LEU A 410 -12.79 -14.95 9.53
C LEU A 410 -13.67 -14.19 8.53
N HIS A 411 -14.88 -14.71 8.28
CA HIS A 411 -15.90 -13.98 7.52
C HIS A 411 -16.76 -13.14 8.45
N ILE A 412 -16.84 -11.85 8.17
CA ILE A 412 -17.74 -10.90 8.82
C ILE A 412 -18.96 -10.69 7.93
N THR A 413 -20.15 -10.71 8.51
CA THR A 413 -21.41 -10.72 7.76
C THR A 413 -22.47 -9.82 8.39
N VAL A 414 -23.11 -8.96 7.59
CA VAL A 414 -24.30 -8.21 8.01
C VAL A 414 -25.54 -8.98 7.56
N VAL A 415 -26.48 -9.23 8.47
CA VAL A 415 -27.71 -10.01 8.21
C VAL A 415 -28.97 -9.23 8.60
N GLN A 416 -30.06 -9.47 7.88
CA GLN A 416 -31.38 -8.88 8.14
C GLN A 416 -32.46 -9.98 8.15
N PRO A 417 -33.70 -9.67 8.58
CA PRO A 417 -34.83 -10.57 8.41
C PRO A 417 -35.12 -10.92 6.94
N GLY A 418 -35.73 -12.09 6.73
CA GLY A 418 -36.13 -12.57 5.41
C GLY A 418 -37.23 -13.65 5.47
N ASN A 419 -37.78 -14.03 4.31
CA ASN A 419 -39.03 -14.80 4.18
C ASN A 419 -39.10 -16.16 4.90
N ALA A 420 -37.98 -16.70 5.38
CA ALA A 420 -37.93 -18.01 6.07
C ALA A 420 -36.74 -18.14 7.04
N LYS A 421 -35.62 -17.49 6.73
CA LYS A 421 -34.41 -17.40 7.56
C LYS A 421 -33.73 -16.04 7.33
N PRO A 422 -32.80 -15.59 8.21
CA PRO A 422 -32.05 -14.36 7.99
C PRO A 422 -31.34 -14.34 6.63
N LYS A 423 -31.37 -13.18 5.97
CA LYS A 423 -30.71 -12.91 4.69
C LYS A 423 -29.42 -12.14 4.95
N THR A 424 -28.29 -12.65 4.46
CA THR A 424 -27.05 -11.87 4.39
C THR A 424 -27.18 -10.71 3.41
N LEU A 425 -26.84 -9.51 3.85
CA LEU A 425 -26.73 -8.31 3.02
C LEU A 425 -25.33 -8.17 2.41
N SER A 426 -24.30 -8.35 3.24
CA SER A 426 -22.90 -8.27 2.84
C SER A 426 -22.05 -9.29 3.59
N THR A 427 -21.01 -9.77 2.92
CA THR A 427 -19.92 -10.55 3.49
C THR A 427 -18.62 -9.83 3.18
N PHE A 428 -17.73 -9.69 4.15
CA PHE A 428 -16.41 -9.13 3.97
C PHE A 428 -15.42 -9.74 4.99
N HIS A 429 -14.14 -9.60 4.70
CA HIS A 429 -13.05 -10.09 5.55
C HIS A 429 -12.48 -8.93 6.39
N PRO A 430 -11.84 -9.22 7.54
CA PRO A 430 -11.06 -8.24 8.27
C PRO A 430 -9.86 -7.74 7.44
N GLN A 431 -9.30 -6.60 7.83
CA GLN A 431 -7.99 -6.13 7.35
C GLN A 431 -6.85 -6.57 8.28
N PHE A 432 -7.17 -6.81 9.55
CA PHE A 432 -6.23 -7.25 10.58
C PHE A 432 -6.90 -8.29 11.48
N THR A 433 -6.15 -9.26 11.98
CA THR A 433 -6.59 -10.20 13.01
C THR A 433 -5.53 -10.50 14.07
N TYR A 434 -4.32 -9.94 13.96
CA TYR A 434 -3.25 -10.11 14.95
C TYR A 434 -3.64 -9.79 16.41
N PRO A 435 -4.56 -8.85 16.74
CA PRO A 435 -4.96 -8.64 18.13
C PRO A 435 -5.64 -9.86 18.76
N ILE A 436 -6.26 -10.72 17.93
CA ILE A 436 -7.07 -11.88 18.34
C ILE A 436 -6.27 -13.18 18.21
N PHE A 437 -5.56 -13.38 17.09
CA PHE A 437 -4.89 -14.65 16.77
C PHE A 437 -3.34 -14.58 16.78
N GLY A 438 -2.76 -13.41 17.07
CA GLY A 438 -1.30 -13.19 17.21
C GLY A 438 -0.60 -12.67 15.96
N ASP A 439 0.62 -12.16 16.15
CA ASP A 439 1.40 -11.35 15.19
C ASP A 439 1.61 -11.97 13.79
N ASP A 440 1.54 -13.29 13.65
CA ASP A 440 1.66 -14.00 12.35
C ASP A 440 0.32 -14.11 11.58
N GLU A 441 -0.82 -13.78 12.20
CA GLU A 441 -2.19 -13.90 11.64
C GLU A 441 -2.53 -15.32 11.14
N GLN A 442 -2.06 -16.33 11.87
CA GLN A 442 -2.17 -17.75 11.51
C GLN A 442 -2.89 -18.57 12.58
N ILE A 443 -3.88 -19.36 12.17
CA ILE A 443 -4.61 -20.27 13.06
C ILE A 443 -4.13 -21.71 12.86
N PHE A 444 -3.43 -22.24 13.87
CA PHE A 444 -2.96 -23.62 13.86
C PHE A 444 -4.02 -24.63 14.33
N GLY A 445 -4.09 -25.76 13.62
CA GLY A 445 -4.65 -27.01 14.12
C GLY A 445 -6.08 -27.31 13.66
N TYR A 446 -6.53 -26.67 12.58
CA TYR A 446 -7.86 -26.87 12.00
C TYR A 446 -7.75 -27.03 10.48
N LYS A 447 -8.57 -27.90 9.90
CA LYS A 447 -8.69 -28.09 8.45
C LYS A 447 -10.05 -27.55 7.97
N GLY A 448 -10.07 -26.79 6.88
CA GLY A 448 -11.32 -26.22 6.34
C GLY A 448 -12.00 -25.27 7.34
N LEU A 449 -11.21 -24.52 8.12
CA LEU A 449 -11.73 -23.65 9.16
C LEU A 449 -12.49 -22.47 8.56
N ILE A 450 -13.68 -22.22 9.09
CA ILE A 450 -14.50 -21.05 8.77
C ILE A 450 -15.09 -20.51 10.07
N ILE A 451 -14.68 -19.30 10.45
CA ILE A 451 -15.25 -18.52 11.56
C ILE A 451 -16.19 -17.49 10.93
N ARG A 452 -17.48 -17.54 11.28
CA ARG A 452 -18.51 -16.62 10.76
C ARG A 452 -19.04 -15.73 11.87
N LEU A 453 -18.58 -14.49 11.89
CA LEU A 453 -19.10 -13.42 12.75
C LEU A 453 -20.26 -12.72 12.02
N ARG A 454 -21.48 -12.87 12.54
CA ARG A 454 -22.68 -12.18 12.05
C ARG A 454 -22.99 -10.96 12.90
N PHE A 455 -23.57 -9.94 12.29
CA PHE A 455 -24.17 -8.79 12.94
C PHE A 455 -25.57 -8.54 12.36
N ALA A 456 -26.58 -8.37 13.22
CA ALA A 456 -27.89 -7.94 12.77
C ALA A 456 -27.85 -6.48 12.29
N ALA A 457 -28.46 -6.18 11.14
CA ALA A 457 -28.29 -4.91 10.43
C ALA A 457 -28.74 -3.67 11.21
N HIS A 458 -29.71 -3.81 12.12
CA HIS A 458 -30.28 -2.68 12.85
C HIS A 458 -29.62 -2.48 14.23
N ASP A 459 -29.67 -3.48 15.11
CA ASP A 459 -29.20 -3.40 16.50
C ASP A 459 -27.79 -3.98 16.74
N LEU A 460 -27.06 -4.31 15.66
CA LEU A 460 -25.71 -4.89 15.70
C LEU A 460 -25.57 -6.20 16.49
N ARG A 461 -26.67 -6.93 16.75
CA ARG A 461 -26.62 -8.18 17.55
C ARG A 461 -25.64 -9.20 16.95
N PRO A 462 -24.58 -9.60 17.69
CA PRO A 462 -23.52 -10.45 17.17
C PRO A 462 -23.88 -11.94 17.25
N HIS A 463 -23.24 -12.77 16.40
CA HIS A 463 -23.21 -14.22 16.57
C HIS A 463 -22.00 -14.87 15.87
N VAL A 464 -21.20 -15.61 16.64
CA VAL A 464 -20.03 -16.36 16.20
C VAL A 464 -20.41 -17.81 15.90
N HIS A 465 -20.09 -18.29 14.70
CA HIS A 465 -20.19 -19.70 14.35
C HIS A 465 -18.87 -20.21 13.80
N ILE A 466 -18.31 -21.25 14.43
CA ILE A 466 -17.06 -21.89 14.03
C ILE A 466 -17.40 -23.25 13.41
N SER A 467 -16.91 -23.51 12.20
CA SER A 467 -17.04 -24.79 11.50
C SER A 467 -15.70 -25.20 10.90
N TYR A 468 -15.37 -26.50 10.93
CA TYR A 468 -14.14 -27.06 10.34
C TYR A 468 -14.37 -28.52 9.93
N ASP A 469 -13.59 -29.02 8.97
CA ASP A 469 -13.63 -30.41 8.49
C ASP A 469 -13.00 -31.39 9.48
N ASP A 470 -11.86 -31.00 10.07
CA ASP A 470 -11.05 -31.82 10.99
C ASP A 470 -10.25 -30.92 11.94
N ARG A 471 -9.83 -31.47 13.09
CA ARG A 471 -9.11 -30.77 14.16
C ARG A 471 -7.91 -31.57 14.64
N PHE A 472 -6.78 -30.89 14.80
CA PHE A 472 -5.54 -31.48 15.31
C PHE A 472 -5.76 -32.09 16.70
N LYS A 473 -5.40 -33.36 16.86
CA LYS A 473 -5.37 -34.04 18.16
C LYS A 473 -4.06 -33.63 18.84
N ALA A 474 -4.14 -33.05 20.04
CA ALA A 474 -2.96 -32.56 20.74
C ALA A 474 -1.93 -33.69 20.98
N VAL A 475 -0.65 -33.39 20.78
CA VAL A 475 0.48 -34.32 20.96
C VAL A 475 1.62 -33.57 21.65
N GLY A 476 1.95 -33.98 22.87
CA GLY A 476 2.84 -33.22 23.74
C GLY A 476 2.26 -31.83 24.04
N ASP A 477 3.10 -30.80 23.99
CA ASP A 477 2.69 -29.41 24.21
C ASP A 477 2.00 -28.77 22.98
N THR A 478 2.01 -29.45 21.82
CA THR A 478 1.38 -28.94 20.58
C THR A 478 -0.12 -29.23 20.59
N ALA A 479 -0.94 -28.18 20.67
CA ALA A 479 -2.40 -28.23 20.67
C ALA A 479 -2.99 -27.26 19.61
N PRO A 480 -4.21 -27.53 19.08
CA PRO A 480 -4.92 -26.57 18.24
C PRO A 480 -5.29 -25.31 19.04
N MET A 481 -5.31 -24.16 18.37
CA MET A 481 -5.65 -22.86 18.99
C MET A 481 -7.03 -22.88 19.65
N ASP A 482 -7.19 -22.28 20.84
CA ASP A 482 -8.51 -22.11 21.45
C ASP A 482 -9.22 -20.88 20.85
N LEU A 483 -9.98 -21.13 19.78
CA LEU A 483 -10.72 -20.09 19.06
C LEU A 483 -11.83 -19.44 19.88
N LEU A 484 -12.41 -20.15 20.86
CA LEU A 484 -13.42 -19.57 21.74
C LEU A 484 -12.75 -18.70 22.80
N GLY A 485 -11.67 -19.17 23.41
CA GLY A 485 -10.83 -18.37 24.31
C GLY A 485 -10.29 -17.10 23.66
N ALA A 486 -9.81 -17.19 22.41
CA ALA A 486 -9.27 -16.05 21.66
C ALA A 486 -10.33 -14.99 21.34
N LEU A 487 -11.55 -15.40 20.95
CA LEU A 487 -12.63 -14.46 20.61
C LEU A 487 -13.35 -13.86 21.84
N LYS A 488 -13.34 -14.57 22.99
CA LYS A 488 -14.13 -14.21 24.17
C LYS A 488 -13.87 -12.79 24.70
N ASP A 489 -12.64 -12.31 24.64
CA ASP A 489 -12.27 -10.99 25.16
C ASP A 489 -12.57 -9.84 24.17
N PHE A 490 -13.09 -10.17 22.97
CA PHE A 490 -13.37 -9.20 21.88
C PHE A 490 -14.85 -9.09 21.50
N VAL A 491 -15.67 -10.11 21.73
CA VAL A 491 -17.13 -10.09 21.45
C VAL A 491 -17.93 -10.35 22.73
N PRO A 492 -19.12 -9.74 22.91
CA PRO A 492 -19.94 -9.94 24.10
C PRO A 492 -20.48 -11.37 24.19
N GLU A 493 -20.81 -11.83 25.41
CA GLU A 493 -21.21 -13.23 25.68
C GLU A 493 -22.44 -13.68 24.86
N GLU A 494 -23.36 -12.77 24.52
CA GLU A 494 -24.51 -13.05 23.63
C GLU A 494 -24.09 -13.54 22.23
N ALA A 495 -22.87 -13.23 21.78
CA ALA A 495 -22.34 -13.69 20.49
C ALA A 495 -22.14 -15.21 20.42
N PHE A 496 -22.14 -15.92 21.55
CA PHE A 496 -21.98 -17.37 21.63
C PHE A 496 -23.31 -18.13 21.80
N ALA A 497 -24.46 -17.45 21.59
CA ALA A 497 -25.76 -18.11 21.50
C ALA A 497 -25.81 -19.14 20.36
N ASN A 498 -26.69 -20.15 20.44
CA ASN A 498 -26.81 -21.13 19.37
C ASN A 498 -27.41 -20.52 18.11
N LEU A 499 -27.01 -21.01 16.93
CA LEU A 499 -27.52 -20.51 15.65
C LEU A 499 -29.06 -20.47 15.54
N PRO A 500 -29.84 -21.48 15.98
CA PRO A 500 -31.31 -21.40 15.92
C PRO A 500 -31.90 -20.32 16.82
N ASP A 501 -31.29 -20.07 17.98
CA ASP A 501 -31.71 -19.03 18.92
C ASP A 501 -31.41 -17.63 18.35
N TYR A 502 -30.24 -17.46 17.74
CA TYR A 502 -29.86 -16.24 17.03
C TYR A 502 -30.74 -15.98 15.78
N GLU A 503 -30.93 -17.00 14.92
CA GLU A 503 -31.75 -16.85 13.71
C GLU A 503 -33.18 -16.49 14.07
N LYS A 504 -33.76 -17.12 15.10
CA LYS A 504 -35.06 -16.74 15.65
C LYS A 504 -35.05 -15.31 16.20
N ALA A 505 -34.05 -14.94 17.01
CA ALA A 505 -33.96 -13.61 17.59
C ALA A 505 -33.78 -12.50 16.55
N VAL A 506 -33.25 -12.79 15.36
CA VAL A 506 -33.22 -11.85 14.23
C VAL A 506 -34.54 -11.82 13.46
N GLN A 507 -35.19 -12.97 13.24
CA GLN A 507 -36.43 -13.07 12.45
C GLN A 507 -37.67 -12.53 13.18
N ASP A 508 -37.82 -12.91 14.45
CA ASP A 508 -39.05 -12.72 15.25
C ASP A 508 -38.90 -11.57 16.27
N ASP A 509 -38.00 -10.61 16.03
CA ASP A 509 -37.73 -9.52 16.97
C ASP A 509 -38.95 -8.58 17.13
N PRO A 510 -39.59 -8.52 18.32
CA PRO A 510 -40.78 -7.69 18.52
C PRO A 510 -40.45 -6.20 18.66
N SER A 511 -39.18 -5.84 18.82
CA SER A 511 -38.70 -4.47 19.02
C SER A 511 -38.08 -3.85 17.75
N ALA A 512 -37.78 -4.66 16.73
CA ALA A 512 -37.15 -4.19 15.49
C ALA A 512 -38.02 -3.17 14.73
N ILE A 513 -39.35 -3.31 14.73
CA ILE A 513 -40.27 -2.37 14.08
C ILE A 513 -40.21 -0.95 14.69
N ASP A 514 -40.05 -0.85 16.01
CA ASP A 514 -39.90 0.40 16.75
C ASP A 514 -38.43 0.85 16.90
N PHE A 515 -37.48 0.09 16.33
CA PHE A 515 -36.06 0.40 16.45
C PHE A 515 -35.73 1.73 15.79
N THR A 516 -35.07 2.59 16.56
CA THR A 516 -34.45 3.83 16.10
C THR A 516 -33.02 3.86 16.63
N PRO A 517 -32.03 4.31 15.84
CA PRO A 517 -30.66 4.44 16.33
C PRO A 517 -30.58 5.33 17.58
N PRO A 518 -29.79 4.97 18.61
CA PRO A 518 -29.76 5.68 19.88
C PRO A 518 -29.04 7.03 19.78
N GLY A 519 -29.34 7.92 20.72
CA GLY A 519 -28.90 9.32 20.69
C GLY A 519 -29.88 10.23 19.94
N LYS A 520 -29.35 11.17 19.16
CA LYS A 520 -30.10 12.21 18.44
C LYS A 520 -29.73 12.22 16.97
N LEU A 521 -30.70 12.30 16.07
CA LEU A 521 -30.47 12.58 14.66
C LEU A 521 -29.80 13.96 14.52
N VAL A 522 -28.57 13.99 14.01
CA VAL A 522 -27.77 15.22 13.82
C VAL A 522 -27.67 15.65 12.36
N PHE A 523 -27.75 14.71 11.42
CA PHE A 523 -27.72 15.00 9.99
C PHE A 523 -28.46 13.91 9.20
N ASN A 524 -28.96 14.24 8.01
CA ASN A 524 -29.52 13.26 7.07
C ASN A 524 -29.25 13.73 5.64
N TYR A 525 -29.00 12.78 4.74
CA TYR A 525 -28.59 13.04 3.35
C TYR A 525 -29.07 11.93 2.42
N GLU A 526 -29.05 12.19 1.12
CA GLU A 526 -29.44 11.23 0.08
C GLU A 526 -28.30 11.07 -0.94
N VAL A 527 -28.00 9.82 -1.31
CA VAL A 527 -26.98 9.42 -2.29
C VAL A 527 -27.56 8.26 -3.10
N GLU A 528 -27.53 8.36 -4.43
CA GLU A 528 -28.07 7.33 -5.35
C GLU A 528 -29.52 6.93 -5.01
N GLU A 529 -30.39 7.94 -4.77
CA GLU A 529 -31.80 7.80 -4.38
C GLU A 529 -32.05 7.06 -3.04
N ARG A 530 -30.99 6.66 -2.33
CA ARG A 530 -31.06 6.08 -0.97
C ARG A 530 -30.88 7.16 0.08
N ARG A 531 -31.62 7.04 1.18
CA ARG A 531 -31.59 7.97 2.30
C ARG A 531 -30.74 7.44 3.44
N TYR A 532 -29.94 8.33 4.04
CA TYR A 532 -29.04 8.02 5.14
C TYR A 532 -29.22 9.02 6.28
N GLU A 533 -29.02 8.55 7.50
CA GLU A 533 -29.20 9.31 8.73
C GLU A 533 -27.98 9.12 9.64
N ILE A 534 -27.47 10.23 10.19
CA ILE A 534 -26.37 10.25 11.15
C ILE A 534 -26.93 10.60 12.52
N TRP A 535 -26.72 9.70 13.47
CA TRP A 535 -27.20 9.79 14.84
C TRP A 535 -26.02 9.91 15.81
N ALA A 536 -26.10 10.82 16.79
CA ALA A 536 -25.04 11.07 17.77
C ALA A 536 -25.56 10.91 19.20
N GLY A 537 -24.85 10.12 20.02
CA GLY A 537 -25.20 9.87 21.41
C GLY A 537 -23.96 9.82 22.32
N SER A 538 -24.15 10.07 23.61
CA SER A 538 -23.08 9.92 24.59
C SER A 538 -22.96 8.45 25.01
N LEU A 539 -21.75 7.99 25.30
CA LEU A 539 -21.50 6.63 25.80
C LEU A 539 -22.07 6.38 27.21
N ALA A 540 -22.48 7.43 27.91
CA ALA A 540 -23.27 7.33 29.14
C ALA A 540 -24.70 6.79 28.91
N ASP A 541 -25.27 6.92 27.69
CA ASP A 541 -26.55 6.29 27.34
C ASP A 541 -26.37 4.76 27.21
N PRO A 542 -27.07 3.94 28.03
CA PRO A 542 -26.96 2.48 27.97
C PRO A 542 -27.26 1.88 26.59
N LYS A 543 -28.10 2.52 25.76
CA LYS A 543 -28.38 2.05 24.39
C LYS A 543 -27.22 2.32 23.43
N VAL A 544 -26.57 3.48 23.57
CA VAL A 544 -25.36 3.83 22.79
C VAL A 544 -24.22 2.88 23.16
N ARG A 545 -24.03 2.64 24.46
CA ARG A 545 -23.06 1.67 24.98
C ARG A 545 -23.33 0.26 24.44
N LEU A 546 -24.57 -0.23 24.50
CA LEU A 546 -24.92 -1.56 23.98
C LEU A 546 -24.57 -1.74 22.50
N LEU A 547 -24.87 -0.75 21.64
CA LEU A 547 -24.47 -0.84 20.23
C LEU A 547 -22.95 -0.79 20.04
N LEU A 548 -22.24 0.01 20.84
CA LEU A 548 -20.77 0.04 20.80
C LEU A 548 -20.20 -1.31 21.23
N ASP A 549 -20.57 -1.82 22.41
CA ASP A 549 -20.11 -3.09 22.99
C ASP A 549 -20.27 -4.27 22.01
N ARG A 550 -21.36 -4.30 21.24
CA ARG A 550 -21.59 -5.28 20.18
C ARG A 550 -20.60 -5.20 19.03
N MET A 551 -20.24 -3.99 18.61
CA MET A 551 -19.40 -3.76 17.42
C MET A 551 -17.92 -3.48 17.72
N GLN A 552 -17.49 -3.43 18.98
CA GLN A 552 -16.11 -3.02 19.34
C GLN A 552 -15.05 -3.86 18.64
N VAL A 553 -15.26 -5.16 18.45
CA VAL A 553 -14.37 -6.05 17.68
C VAL A 553 -13.97 -5.48 16.31
N LEU A 554 -14.85 -4.74 15.65
CA LEU A 554 -14.57 -4.12 14.35
C LEU A 554 -13.42 -3.11 14.40
N VAL A 555 -13.12 -2.51 15.56
CA VAL A 555 -11.96 -1.61 15.70
C VAL A 555 -10.66 -2.36 15.51
N SER A 556 -10.52 -3.54 16.11
CA SER A 556 -9.32 -4.38 16.04
C SER A 556 -9.22 -5.17 14.73
N LEU A 557 -10.32 -5.24 13.97
CA LEU A 557 -10.37 -5.89 12.65
C LEU A 557 -10.12 -4.94 11.46
N PHE A 558 -10.25 -3.62 11.65
CA PHE A 558 -10.16 -2.64 10.55
C PHE A 558 -9.31 -1.38 10.83
N ILE A 559 -8.90 -1.13 12.07
CA ILE A 559 -8.03 0.00 12.43
C ILE A 559 -6.74 -0.56 13.01
N GLU A 560 -5.61 -0.23 12.39
CA GLU A 560 -4.29 -0.68 12.85
C GLU A 560 -4.01 -0.15 14.26
N ALA A 561 -3.59 -1.02 15.18
CA ALA A 561 -3.48 -0.75 16.62
C ALA A 561 -4.80 -0.26 17.29
N GLY A 562 -5.94 -0.46 16.63
CA GLY A 562 -7.28 -0.13 17.13
C GLY A 562 -7.65 -1.01 18.32
N THR A 563 -7.96 -0.37 19.45
CA THR A 563 -8.36 -1.03 20.70
C THR A 563 -9.82 -0.72 21.07
N PRO A 564 -10.55 -1.68 21.67
CA PRO A 564 -11.82 -1.40 22.33
C PRO A 564 -11.71 -0.30 23.40
N LEU A 565 -12.79 0.46 23.57
CA LEU A 565 -12.96 1.45 24.63
C LEU A 565 -13.47 0.79 25.91
N ALA A 566 -13.02 1.28 27.05
CA ALA A 566 -13.59 0.91 28.34
C ALA A 566 -15.01 1.47 28.48
N THR A 567 -15.99 0.57 28.65
CA THR A 567 -17.41 0.88 28.77
C THR A 567 -17.97 0.61 30.18
N ASP A 568 -17.12 0.09 31.08
CA ASP A 568 -17.30 -0.05 32.53
C ASP A 568 -16.83 1.19 33.34
N ASP A 569 -16.28 2.19 32.65
CA ASP A 569 -15.74 3.43 33.23
C ASP A 569 -16.86 4.28 33.90
N PRO A 570 -16.53 5.16 34.89
CA PRO A 570 -17.53 6.00 35.55
C PRO A 570 -18.29 6.94 34.60
N GLU A 571 -19.54 7.27 34.94
CA GLU A 571 -20.45 8.04 34.08
C GLU A 571 -19.85 9.37 33.57
N TRP A 572 -19.17 10.16 34.42
CA TRP A 572 -18.50 11.41 34.04
C TRP A 572 -17.34 11.23 33.03
N SER A 573 -16.83 10.00 32.87
CA SER A 573 -15.84 9.63 31.87
C SER A 573 -16.52 9.19 30.57
N LEU A 574 -17.59 8.39 30.67
CA LEU A 574 -18.44 8.00 29.53
C LEU A 574 -19.15 9.20 28.89
N GLU A 575 -19.53 10.22 29.67
CA GLU A 575 -20.07 11.50 29.18
C GLU A 575 -19.14 12.22 28.18
N ARG A 576 -17.82 11.96 28.25
CA ARG A 576 -16.81 12.58 27.38
C ARG A 576 -16.71 11.92 26.02
N TRP A 577 -17.29 10.73 25.85
CA TRP A 577 -17.35 9.99 24.61
C TRP A 577 -18.67 10.27 23.89
N THR A 578 -18.59 10.82 22.67
CA THR A 578 -19.71 10.85 21.73
C THR A 578 -19.48 9.76 20.68
N VAL A 579 -20.46 8.87 20.51
CA VAL A 579 -20.53 7.91 19.40
C VAL A 579 -21.45 8.49 18.34
N PHE A 580 -20.98 8.49 17.08
CA PHE A 580 -21.74 8.85 15.90
C PHE A 580 -21.97 7.57 15.08
N PHE A 581 -23.22 7.27 14.73
CA PHE A 581 -23.60 6.14 13.87
C PHE A 581 -24.15 6.66 12.54
N ILE A 582 -23.83 5.98 11.43
CA ILE A 582 -24.51 6.17 10.13
C ILE A 582 -25.41 4.97 9.88
N TYR A 583 -26.67 5.23 9.54
CA TYR A 583 -27.63 4.22 9.09
C TYR A 583 -28.20 4.57 7.72
N GLU A 584 -28.34 3.58 6.85
CA GLU A 584 -29.17 3.61 5.66
C GLU A 584 -30.63 3.37 6.08
N LYS A 585 -31.55 4.20 5.58
CA LYS A 585 -32.99 4.07 5.82
C LYS A 585 -33.60 3.23 4.70
N VAL A 586 -33.95 2.00 5.02
CA VAL A 586 -34.40 0.97 4.07
C VAL A 586 -35.90 0.71 4.19
N GLU A 587 -36.52 0.23 3.10
CA GLU A 587 -37.84 -0.38 3.19
C GLU A 587 -37.76 -1.65 4.08
N PRO A 588 -38.62 -1.81 5.10
CA PRO A 588 -38.57 -2.97 5.98
C PRO A 588 -38.67 -4.31 5.22
N PRO A 589 -37.68 -5.21 5.33
CA PRO A 589 -37.64 -6.45 4.54
C PRO A 589 -38.71 -7.49 4.95
N THR A 590 -39.32 -7.32 6.12
CA THR A 590 -40.54 -8.00 6.56
C THR A 590 -41.42 -6.99 7.32
N PRO A 591 -42.73 -7.24 7.51
CA PRO A 591 -43.61 -6.34 8.26
C PRO A 591 -43.26 -6.12 9.74
N THR A 592 -42.32 -6.90 10.29
CA THR A 592 -41.81 -6.81 11.67
C THR A 592 -40.39 -6.24 11.75
N ALA A 593 -39.71 -6.07 10.62
CA ALA A 593 -38.31 -5.64 10.58
C ALA A 593 -38.15 -4.13 10.78
N SER A 594 -36.95 -3.74 11.18
CA SER A 594 -36.50 -2.35 11.22
C SER A 594 -36.39 -1.73 9.83
N SER A 595 -36.55 -0.41 9.76
CA SER A 595 -36.27 0.43 8.58
C SER A 595 -34.83 0.96 8.54
N TYR A 596 -33.92 0.39 9.32
CA TYR A 596 -32.53 0.86 9.45
C TYR A 596 -31.50 -0.27 9.23
N SER A 597 -30.47 0.02 8.42
CA SER A 597 -29.27 -0.82 8.25
C SER A 597 -28.00 -0.01 8.56
N ILE A 598 -27.12 -0.52 9.41
CA ILE A 598 -25.86 0.11 9.80
C ILE A 598 -24.91 0.27 8.60
N VAL A 599 -24.27 1.43 8.49
CA VAL A 599 -23.32 1.81 7.42
C VAL A 599 -21.92 2.07 7.97
N GLY A 600 -21.81 2.58 9.20
CA GLY A 600 -20.54 2.89 9.85
C GLY A 600 -20.71 3.65 11.17
N TYR A 601 -19.60 3.94 11.83
CA TYR A 601 -19.56 4.74 13.05
C TYR A 601 -18.26 5.55 13.20
N ALA A 602 -18.27 6.49 14.14
CA ALA A 602 -17.06 7.09 14.69
C ALA A 602 -17.23 7.35 16.19
N THR A 603 -16.12 7.35 16.94
CA THR A 603 -16.08 7.79 18.34
C THR A 603 -15.22 9.03 18.47
N ALA A 604 -15.66 9.97 19.31
CA ALA A 604 -14.95 11.21 19.57
C ALA A 604 -14.89 11.49 21.08
N TYR A 605 -13.68 11.76 21.59
CA TYR A 605 -13.45 12.04 23.01
C TYR A 605 -13.20 13.52 23.28
N ARG A 606 -13.75 13.99 24.41
CA ARG A 606 -13.65 15.37 24.89
C ARG A 606 -12.48 15.54 25.87
N TYR A 607 -11.35 16.01 25.36
CA TYR A 607 -10.18 16.38 26.16
C TYR A 607 -10.33 17.78 26.74
N TRP A 608 -10.32 17.90 28.07
CA TRP A 608 -10.22 19.21 28.73
C TRP A 608 -8.97 19.98 28.27
N MET A 609 -9.16 21.23 27.85
CA MET A 609 -8.11 22.15 27.43
C MET A 609 -7.99 23.27 28.46
N TYR A 610 -6.95 23.22 29.28
CA TYR A 610 -6.69 24.25 30.29
C TYR A 610 -6.29 25.59 29.62
N LEU A 611 -7.29 26.45 29.40
CA LEU A 611 -7.11 27.82 28.93
C LEU A 611 -6.80 28.75 30.10
N ARG A 612 -5.51 28.96 30.36
CA ARG A 612 -5.05 29.97 31.31
C ARG A 612 -4.91 31.34 30.63
N ASP A 613 -5.51 32.38 31.21
CA ASP A 613 -5.12 33.75 30.87
C ASP A 613 -3.68 34.02 31.34
N ARG A 614 -2.88 34.55 30.42
CA ARG A 614 -1.47 34.91 30.65
C ARG A 614 -1.32 36.28 31.29
N ASN A 615 -2.38 37.10 31.29
CA ASN A 615 -2.44 38.37 32.00
C ASN A 615 -2.68 38.17 33.50
N GLU A 616 -3.33 37.07 33.90
CA GLU A 616 -3.52 36.72 35.32
C GLU A 616 -2.22 36.20 35.95
N THR A 617 -1.69 36.98 36.89
CA THR A 617 -0.68 36.53 37.84
C THR A 617 -1.28 35.48 38.78
N PRO A 618 -0.59 34.35 39.03
CA PRO A 618 -1.13 33.27 39.84
C PRO A 618 -1.05 33.66 41.33
N ALA A 619 -2.13 34.22 41.86
CA ALA A 619 -2.30 34.51 43.27
C ALA A 619 -3.06 33.38 43.97
N VAL A 620 -2.74 33.12 45.24
CA VAL A 620 -3.60 32.33 46.11
C VAL A 620 -4.87 33.14 46.37
N LYS A 621 -6.03 32.53 46.14
CA LYS A 621 -7.35 33.08 46.47
C LYS A 621 -7.93 32.25 47.61
N ASP A 622 -8.62 32.90 48.54
CA ASP A 622 -9.40 32.22 49.60
C ASP A 622 -10.74 31.70 49.02
N ASP A 623 -10.65 30.95 47.91
CA ASP A 623 -11.80 30.33 47.25
C ASP A 623 -12.34 29.18 48.13
N VAL A 624 -13.66 29.05 48.24
CA VAL A 624 -14.29 28.05 49.11
C VAL A 624 -13.96 26.63 48.62
N PHE A 625 -13.43 25.81 49.53
CA PHE A 625 -13.14 24.40 49.28
C PHE A 625 -14.17 23.48 49.97
N PRO A 626 -14.68 22.42 49.30
CA PRO A 626 -14.43 22.06 47.91
C PRO A 626 -15.04 23.07 46.93
N LEU A 627 -14.41 23.21 45.76
CA LEU A 627 -14.96 23.99 44.66
C LEU A 627 -16.31 23.40 44.21
N PRO A 628 -17.22 24.21 43.62
CA PRO A 628 -18.44 23.70 43.00
C PRO A 628 -18.16 22.60 41.98
N GLU A 629 -19.07 21.64 41.86
CA GLU A 629 -18.97 20.54 40.90
C GLU A 629 -19.12 21.08 39.46
N VAL A 630 -18.08 20.90 38.64
CA VAL A 630 -18.04 21.44 37.27
C VAL A 630 -18.19 20.32 36.25
N LYS A 631 -19.15 20.45 35.34
CA LYS A 631 -19.41 19.46 34.29
C LYS A 631 -18.37 19.56 33.18
N VAL A 632 -17.92 18.40 32.68
CA VAL A 632 -16.89 18.34 31.63
C VAL A 632 -17.39 18.91 30.29
N SER A 633 -18.70 18.84 30.06
CA SER A 633 -19.40 19.46 28.94
C SER A 633 -19.39 21.00 28.96
N GLU A 634 -19.17 21.62 30.11
CA GLU A 634 -19.10 23.09 30.27
C GLU A 634 -17.65 23.60 30.15
N LEU A 635 -16.65 22.72 30.34
CA LEU A 635 -15.24 23.08 30.29
C LEU A 635 -14.70 23.25 28.86
N PRO A 636 -13.86 24.28 28.58
CA PRO A 636 -13.15 24.42 27.31
C PRO A 636 -12.39 23.15 26.96
N SER A 637 -12.60 22.64 25.74
CA SER A 637 -12.16 21.29 25.37
C SER A 637 -11.67 21.20 23.92
N ARG A 638 -10.82 20.20 23.65
CA ARG A 638 -10.55 19.68 22.31
C ARG A 638 -11.42 18.45 22.09
N LEU A 639 -12.06 18.36 20.94
CA LEU A 639 -12.64 17.09 20.51
C LEU A 639 -11.57 16.31 19.74
N ARG A 640 -11.40 15.02 20.02
CA ARG A 640 -10.53 14.12 19.26
C ARG A 640 -11.34 12.97 18.68
N ILE A 641 -11.43 12.86 17.36
CA ILE A 641 -11.90 11.64 16.69
C ILE A 641 -10.88 10.55 17.00
N ALA A 642 -11.32 9.43 17.60
CA ALA A 642 -10.47 8.35 18.07
C ALA A 642 -10.58 7.10 17.19
N GLN A 643 -11.81 6.67 16.89
CA GLN A 643 -12.10 5.57 15.97
C GLN A 643 -13.02 6.10 14.87
N PHE A 644 -12.82 5.67 13.63
CA PHE A 644 -13.65 6.07 12.49
C PHE A 644 -13.69 4.93 11.47
N LEU A 645 -14.88 4.35 11.25
CA LEU A 645 -15.06 3.18 10.40
C LEU A 645 -16.34 3.29 9.56
N ILE A 646 -16.21 3.25 8.24
CA ILE A 646 -17.29 2.87 7.34
C ILE A 646 -17.16 1.38 7.07
N LEU A 647 -18.26 0.62 7.05
CA LEU A 647 -18.21 -0.82 6.76
C LEU A 647 -17.78 -1.05 5.30
N PRO A 648 -16.98 -2.09 4.98
CA PRO A 648 -16.42 -2.30 3.63
C PRO A 648 -17.45 -2.29 2.49
N SER A 649 -18.67 -2.77 2.73
CA SER A 649 -19.77 -2.77 1.76
C SER A 649 -20.29 -1.39 1.37
N HIS A 650 -19.90 -0.32 2.08
CA HIS A 650 -20.31 1.07 1.83
C HIS A 650 -19.11 2.02 1.61
N HIS A 651 -17.93 1.47 1.29
CA HIS A 651 -16.75 2.27 0.95
C HIS A 651 -16.92 3.00 -0.39
N ARG A 652 -16.20 4.11 -0.54
CA ARG A 652 -16.17 4.99 -1.73
C ARG A 652 -17.48 5.76 -2.05
N SER A 653 -18.62 5.41 -1.45
CA SER A 653 -19.92 6.11 -1.61
C SER A 653 -20.07 7.43 -0.81
N GLY A 654 -18.97 8.14 -0.52
CA GLY A 654 -18.98 9.48 0.09
C GLY A 654 -19.36 9.58 1.58
N HIS A 655 -19.90 8.53 2.21
CA HIS A 655 -20.41 8.56 3.59
C HIS A 655 -19.40 9.03 4.65
N GLY A 656 -18.11 8.69 4.47
CA GLY A 656 -17.05 9.17 5.35
C GLY A 656 -16.92 10.71 5.35
N THR A 657 -17.09 11.35 4.18
CA THR A 657 -17.09 12.81 4.08
C THR A 657 -18.29 13.42 4.80
N HIS A 658 -19.49 12.83 4.67
CA HIS A 658 -20.68 13.27 5.40
C HIS A 658 -20.52 13.11 6.92
N LEU A 659 -19.92 12.02 7.39
CA LEU A 659 -19.67 11.79 8.82
C LEU A 659 -18.62 12.76 9.39
N TYR A 660 -17.47 12.93 8.72
CA TYR A 660 -16.46 13.90 9.15
C TYR A 660 -17.01 15.33 9.20
N THR A 661 -17.68 15.78 8.12
CA THR A 661 -18.25 17.14 8.08
C THR A 661 -19.38 17.34 9.10
N THR A 662 -20.17 16.31 9.42
CA THR A 662 -21.17 16.36 10.50
C THR A 662 -20.51 16.50 11.88
N ILE A 663 -19.47 15.72 12.17
CA ILE A 663 -18.69 15.84 13.41
C ILE A 663 -18.07 17.23 13.52
N HIS A 664 -17.47 17.73 12.44
CA HIS A 664 -16.84 19.06 12.39
C HIS A 664 -17.86 20.20 12.55
N ALA A 665 -19.02 20.13 11.90
CA ALA A 665 -20.12 21.08 12.10
C ALA A 665 -20.59 21.10 13.57
N SER A 666 -20.68 19.93 14.22
CA SER A 666 -21.02 19.85 15.66
C SER A 666 -19.94 20.49 16.55
N CYS A 667 -18.65 20.37 16.18
CA CYS A 667 -17.56 21.06 16.87
C CYS A 667 -17.66 22.58 16.73
N ILE A 668 -17.95 23.08 15.53
CA ILE A 668 -18.13 24.51 15.25
C ILE A 668 -19.31 25.06 16.08
N ALA A 669 -20.42 24.32 16.14
CA ALA A 669 -21.62 24.69 16.88
C ALA A 669 -21.45 24.71 18.42
N ASP A 670 -20.69 23.80 19.03
CA ASP A 670 -20.47 23.80 20.49
C ASP A 670 -19.44 24.88 20.89
N PRO A 671 -19.83 25.99 21.55
CA PRO A 671 -18.91 27.08 21.90
C PRO A 671 -17.82 26.67 22.91
N THR A 672 -17.97 25.52 23.58
CA THR A 672 -16.99 25.00 24.53
C THR A 672 -15.90 24.14 23.87
N ILE A 673 -16.09 23.70 22.61
CA ILE A 673 -15.01 23.12 21.80
C ILE A 673 -14.15 24.24 21.21
N VAL A 674 -12.83 24.11 21.37
CA VAL A 674 -11.79 25.04 20.90
C VAL A 674 -11.24 24.62 19.54
N GLU A 675 -10.93 23.33 19.36
CA GLU A 675 -10.42 22.77 18.10
C GLU A 675 -10.70 21.27 17.98
N LEU A 676 -10.93 20.82 16.74
CA LEU A 676 -11.09 19.43 16.33
C LEU A 676 -9.72 18.81 15.98
N THR A 677 -9.46 17.67 16.59
CA THR A 677 -8.24 16.87 16.45
C THR A 677 -8.58 15.43 16.07
N VAL A 678 -7.58 14.65 15.68
CA VAL A 678 -7.72 13.23 15.31
C VAL A 678 -6.61 12.45 16.00
N GLU A 679 -6.92 11.23 16.42
CA GLU A 679 -5.95 10.27 16.96
C GLU A 679 -5.25 9.53 15.82
N ASP A 680 -3.94 9.74 15.71
CA ASP A 680 -3.01 9.04 14.81
C ASP A 680 -3.64 8.57 13.46
N PRO A 681 -4.12 9.52 12.63
CA PRO A 681 -4.84 9.20 11.39
C PRO A 681 -3.98 8.42 10.39
N ASN A 682 -4.61 7.52 9.64
CA ASN A 682 -4.00 6.83 8.52
C ASN A 682 -4.10 7.64 7.21
N GLU A 683 -3.33 7.25 6.19
CA GLU A 683 -3.26 7.96 4.89
C GLU A 683 -4.64 8.19 4.23
N SER A 684 -5.57 7.24 4.39
CA SER A 684 -6.93 7.33 3.83
C SER A 684 -7.81 8.33 4.59
N PHE A 685 -7.61 8.44 5.91
CA PHE A 685 -8.29 9.45 6.72
C PHE A 685 -7.70 10.85 6.47
N ASP A 686 -6.37 10.98 6.40
CA ASP A 686 -5.72 12.25 6.08
C ASP A 686 -6.21 12.79 4.73
N ALA A 687 -6.26 11.96 3.68
CA ALA A 687 -6.76 12.38 2.36
C ALA A 687 -8.25 12.81 2.39
N LEU A 688 -9.09 12.12 3.16
CA LEU A 688 -10.50 12.49 3.37
C LEU A 688 -10.61 13.85 4.09
N ARG A 689 -9.82 14.02 5.15
CA ARG A 689 -9.79 15.20 6.00
C ARG A 689 -9.30 16.44 5.25
N ASP A 690 -8.17 16.32 4.55
CA ASP A 690 -7.60 17.37 3.71
C ASP A 690 -8.59 17.83 2.64
N THR A 691 -9.25 16.88 1.95
CA THR A 691 -10.27 17.18 0.95
C THR A 691 -11.45 17.95 1.56
N ALA A 692 -11.94 17.53 2.73
CA ALA A 692 -13.08 18.16 3.40
C ALA A 692 -12.74 19.56 3.95
N ASP A 693 -11.62 19.68 4.68
CA ASP A 693 -11.16 20.95 5.24
C ASP A 693 -10.80 21.96 4.14
N TYR A 694 -10.26 21.51 3.00
CA TYR A 694 -10.00 22.37 1.82
C TYR A 694 -11.28 22.92 1.21
N CYS A 695 -12.29 22.06 0.98
CA CYS A 695 -13.59 22.51 0.49
C CYS A 695 -14.28 23.47 1.46
N LEU A 696 -14.07 23.29 2.77
CA LEU A 696 -14.62 24.16 3.83
C LEU A 696 -13.90 25.54 3.89
N LEU A 697 -12.57 25.57 3.73
CA LEU A 697 -11.76 26.80 3.88
C LEU A 697 -11.56 27.60 2.59
N ARG A 698 -11.55 26.97 1.41
CA ARG A 698 -11.35 27.66 0.12
C ARG A 698 -12.28 28.87 -0.08
N PRO A 699 -13.60 28.81 0.23
CA PRO A 699 -14.48 29.98 0.07
C PRO A 699 -14.04 31.18 0.91
N GLU A 700 -13.63 30.95 2.16
CA GLU A 700 -13.16 32.02 3.06
C GLU A 700 -11.80 32.57 2.64
N PHE A 701 -10.88 31.72 2.15
CA PHE A 701 -9.61 32.17 1.59
C PHE A 701 -9.79 33.06 0.36
N LEU A 702 -10.72 32.69 -0.55
CA LEU A 702 -11.07 33.51 -1.73
C LEU A 702 -11.73 34.84 -1.33
N LYS A 703 -12.80 34.79 -0.52
CA LYS A 703 -13.54 35.94 0.04
C LYS A 703 -12.62 36.98 0.69
N HIS A 704 -11.55 36.54 1.33
CA HIS A 704 -10.57 37.40 1.99
C HIS A 704 -9.31 37.70 1.17
N ASN A 705 -9.25 37.30 -0.11
CA ASN A 705 -8.10 37.47 -1.00
C ASN A 705 -6.77 36.98 -0.37
N VAL A 706 -6.81 35.81 0.26
CA VAL A 706 -5.63 35.17 0.84
C VAL A 706 -4.69 34.75 -0.29
N GLY A 707 -3.43 35.15 -0.22
CA GLY A 707 -2.42 34.84 -1.22
C GLY A 707 -1.00 35.05 -0.68
N LEU A 708 -0.01 34.65 -1.49
CA LEU A 708 1.40 34.85 -1.17
C LEU A 708 1.91 36.19 -1.70
N ASN A 709 2.40 37.04 -0.81
CA ASN A 709 3.17 38.23 -1.21
C ASN A 709 4.50 37.80 -1.86
N PRO A 710 4.79 38.16 -3.12
CA PRO A 710 6.06 37.82 -3.79
C PRO A 710 7.26 38.57 -3.21
N ASP A 711 7.05 39.77 -2.68
CA ASP A 711 8.09 40.74 -2.34
C ASP A 711 7.99 41.24 -0.87
N PRO A 712 7.93 40.33 0.13
CA PRO A 712 7.67 40.63 1.55
C PRO A 712 8.80 41.41 2.25
N LEU A 713 9.88 41.73 1.53
CA LEU A 713 11.04 42.49 2.02
C LEU A 713 11.09 43.91 1.43
N GLY A 714 10.24 44.22 0.44
CA GLY A 714 10.20 45.50 -0.27
C GLY A 714 11.49 45.85 -1.03
N ALA A 715 11.44 46.96 -1.78
CA ALA A 715 12.58 47.42 -2.60
C ALA A 715 13.84 47.72 -1.77
N TYR A 716 13.68 48.27 -0.56
CA TYR A 716 14.80 48.75 0.27
C TYR A 716 15.68 47.65 0.87
N SER A 717 15.18 46.41 1.01
CA SER A 717 15.90 45.34 1.73
C SER A 717 16.73 44.40 0.83
N GLN A 718 16.74 44.58 -0.50
CA GLN A 718 17.45 43.70 -1.44
C GLN A 718 18.98 43.55 -1.17
N LYS A 719 19.55 44.46 -0.38
CA LYS A 719 20.97 44.51 0.02
C LYS A 719 21.35 43.60 1.19
N LYS A 720 20.40 42.95 1.90
CA LYS A 720 20.70 42.00 2.99
C LYS A 720 19.92 40.69 2.81
N ARG A 721 20.60 39.55 3.00
CA ARG A 721 19.98 38.21 3.02
C ARG A 721 19.11 38.07 4.28
N PRO A 722 17.82 37.66 4.16
CA PRO A 722 16.98 37.42 5.34
C PRO A 722 17.54 36.26 6.18
N ARG A 723 17.52 36.42 7.52
CA ARG A 723 17.92 35.38 8.49
C ARG A 723 16.78 34.42 8.85
N SER A 724 15.54 34.82 8.61
CA SER A 724 14.31 34.07 8.90
C SER A 724 13.29 34.31 7.80
N VAL A 725 12.36 33.38 7.61
CA VAL A 725 11.22 33.55 6.69
C VAL A 725 10.31 34.66 7.23
N PRO A 726 9.97 35.71 6.45
CA PRO A 726 9.21 36.87 6.91
C PRO A 726 7.70 36.59 6.93
N THR A 727 7.26 35.57 7.70
CA THR A 727 5.88 35.02 7.66
C THR A 727 4.79 36.08 7.76
N GLY A 728 4.91 37.06 8.68
CA GLY A 728 3.92 38.12 8.86
C GLY A 728 3.82 39.16 7.73
N ALA A 729 4.77 39.18 6.79
CA ALA A 729 4.72 39.99 5.58
C ALA A 729 4.44 39.14 4.30
N LEU A 730 4.48 37.81 4.43
CA LEU A 730 4.16 36.85 3.37
C LEU A 730 2.68 36.53 3.27
N ILE A 731 2.03 36.36 4.42
CA ILE A 731 0.64 35.91 4.57
C ILE A 731 -0.05 36.67 5.70
N PRO A 732 -1.39 36.88 5.65
CA PRO A 732 -2.13 37.69 6.64
C PRO A 732 -2.34 36.93 7.95
N THR A 733 -1.27 36.75 8.73
CA THR A 733 -1.20 35.86 9.91
C THR A 733 -2.30 36.05 10.95
N LYS A 734 -2.78 37.28 11.21
CA LYS A 734 -3.89 37.51 12.16
C LYS A 734 -5.20 36.93 11.60
N LEU A 735 -5.59 37.35 10.41
CA LEU A 735 -6.79 36.86 9.71
C LEU A 735 -6.81 35.33 9.59
N LEU A 736 -5.67 34.73 9.28
CA LEU A 736 -5.53 33.27 9.20
C LEU A 736 -5.73 32.57 10.56
N MET A 737 -5.28 33.18 11.67
CA MET A 737 -5.60 32.71 13.01
C MET A 737 -7.09 32.87 13.32
N ASP A 738 -7.67 34.03 13.00
CA ASP A 738 -9.09 34.35 13.24
C ASP A 738 -10.01 33.36 12.50
N ILE A 739 -9.73 33.05 11.21
CA ILE A 739 -10.40 32.01 10.42
C ILE A 739 -10.21 30.64 11.09
N ARG A 740 -8.97 30.24 11.40
CA ARG A 740 -8.68 28.94 12.01
C ARG A 740 -9.47 28.72 13.30
N THR A 741 -9.54 29.72 14.18
CA THR A 741 -10.31 29.62 15.43
C THR A 741 -11.81 29.61 15.22
N SER A 742 -12.32 30.28 14.18
CA SER A 742 -13.75 30.27 13.83
C SER A 742 -14.20 28.91 13.30
N PHE A 743 -13.38 28.27 12.46
CA PHE A 743 -13.63 26.93 11.93
C PHE A 743 -13.09 25.79 12.83
N LYS A 744 -12.41 26.13 13.93
CA LYS A 744 -11.93 25.21 14.97
C LYS A 744 -11.02 24.10 14.45
N ILE A 745 -10.16 24.40 13.49
CA ILE A 745 -9.24 23.42 12.88
C ILE A 745 -7.89 23.45 13.60
N GLU A 746 -7.32 22.28 13.91
CA GLU A 746 -5.99 22.13 14.53
C GLU A 746 -4.90 22.85 13.70
N ALA A 747 -3.88 23.40 14.38
CA ALA A 747 -2.92 24.33 13.78
C ALA A 747 -2.03 23.73 12.67
N THR A 748 -1.72 22.44 12.73
CA THR A 748 -0.96 21.72 11.70
C THR A 748 -1.85 21.45 10.48
N GLN A 749 -3.06 20.94 10.70
CA GLN A 749 -4.07 20.69 9.66
C GLN A 749 -4.40 21.97 8.87
N PHE A 750 -4.69 23.06 9.58
CA PHE A 750 -4.97 24.34 8.95
C PHE A 750 -3.78 24.85 8.12
N ALA A 751 -2.55 24.60 8.58
CA ALA A 751 -1.35 24.95 7.83
C ALA A 751 -1.16 24.07 6.58
N HIS A 752 -1.55 22.79 6.62
CA HIS A 752 -1.55 21.92 5.42
C HIS A 752 -2.52 22.42 4.36
N VAL A 753 -3.78 22.66 4.74
CA VAL A 753 -4.82 23.14 3.83
C VAL A 753 -4.50 24.53 3.27
N LEU A 754 -3.93 25.42 4.10
CA LEU A 754 -3.42 26.71 3.64
C LEU A 754 -2.24 26.57 2.67
N GLU A 755 -1.27 25.69 2.94
CA GLU A 755 -0.15 25.45 2.03
C GLU A 755 -0.63 24.86 0.70
N MET A 756 -1.57 23.91 0.71
CA MET A 756 -2.20 23.35 -0.48
C MET A 756 -2.93 24.43 -1.31
N TYR A 757 -3.75 25.26 -0.67
CA TYR A 757 -4.44 26.37 -1.32
C TYR A 757 -3.46 27.39 -1.92
N LEU A 758 -2.42 27.78 -1.19
CA LEU A 758 -1.42 28.73 -1.66
C LEU A 758 -0.57 28.16 -2.81
N LEU A 759 -0.30 26.85 -2.83
CA LEU A 759 0.27 26.17 -4.01
C LEU A 759 -0.68 26.28 -5.20
N GLY A 760 -1.98 26.01 -4.98
CA GLY A 760 -3.07 26.20 -5.94
C GLY A 760 -3.06 27.58 -6.63
N THR A 761 -2.79 28.67 -5.89
CA THR A 761 -2.74 30.04 -6.43
C THR A 761 -1.55 30.34 -7.35
N ILE A 762 -0.60 29.41 -7.50
CA ILE A 762 0.57 29.53 -8.39
C ILE A 762 0.28 28.70 -9.65
N PRO A 763 0.45 29.21 -10.88
CA PRO A 763 0.20 28.40 -12.09
C PRO A 763 1.12 27.17 -12.15
N LYS A 764 0.60 26.02 -12.60
CA LYS A 764 1.33 24.72 -12.61
C LYS A 764 2.71 24.81 -13.28
N SER A 765 2.86 25.64 -14.33
CA SER A 765 4.13 25.94 -15.03
C SER A 765 5.23 26.59 -14.17
N HIS A 766 4.91 27.10 -12.98
CA HIS A 766 5.87 27.65 -12.00
C HIS A 766 6.06 26.74 -10.76
N ARG A 767 5.57 25.49 -10.82
CA ARG A 767 5.75 24.43 -9.80
C ARG A 767 6.63 23.29 -10.34
N ILE A 768 7.01 22.30 -9.52
CA ILE A 768 7.74 21.12 -10.03
C ILE A 768 6.92 20.35 -11.06
N ALA A 769 5.60 20.20 -10.86
CA ALA A 769 4.71 19.48 -11.77
C ALA A 769 4.72 20.04 -13.21
N GLY A 770 4.86 21.35 -13.39
CA GLY A 770 4.99 21.99 -14.70
C GLY A 770 6.43 22.17 -15.19
N GLY A 771 7.39 21.41 -14.67
CA GLY A 771 8.78 21.40 -15.16
C GLY A 771 9.68 22.54 -14.66
N THR A 772 9.35 23.18 -13.54
CA THR A 772 10.16 24.30 -13.00
C THR A 772 11.58 23.86 -12.69
N ASN A 773 12.56 24.57 -13.27
CA ASN A 773 13.97 24.33 -12.99
C ASN A 773 14.33 24.76 -11.55
N LEU A 774 14.27 23.80 -10.63
CA LEU A 774 14.49 24.01 -9.20
C LEU A 774 15.91 24.54 -8.91
N ALA A 775 16.92 24.18 -9.70
CA ALA A 775 18.28 24.72 -9.55
C ALA A 775 18.31 26.23 -9.86
N ARG A 776 17.67 26.69 -10.95
CA ARG A 776 17.51 28.12 -11.28
C ARG A 776 16.77 28.87 -10.17
N LEU A 777 15.72 28.28 -9.63
CA LEU A 777 14.95 28.83 -8.51
C LEU A 777 15.79 28.92 -7.23
N LEU A 778 16.54 27.87 -6.88
CA LEU A 778 17.42 27.84 -5.71
C LEU A 778 18.68 28.69 -5.88
N ILE A 779 19.00 29.16 -7.08
CA ILE A 779 20.01 30.20 -7.32
C ILE A 779 19.40 31.60 -7.17
N LYS A 780 18.33 31.93 -7.93
CA LYS A 780 17.72 33.29 -7.93
C LYS A 780 16.96 33.60 -6.63
N LYS A 781 16.30 32.60 -6.02
CA LYS A 781 15.51 32.70 -4.77
C LYS A 781 14.46 33.81 -4.89
N TYR A 782 14.28 34.60 -3.83
CA TYR A 782 13.46 35.81 -3.80
C TYR A 782 13.89 36.93 -4.77
N LYS A 783 14.89 36.71 -5.63
CA LYS A 783 15.32 37.61 -6.72
C LYS A 783 15.00 37.05 -8.12
N ALA A 784 14.12 36.06 -8.24
CA ALA A 784 13.63 35.60 -9.54
C ALA A 784 12.86 36.72 -10.27
N GLU A 785 13.02 36.83 -11.60
CA GLU A 785 12.37 37.91 -12.37
C GLU A 785 10.85 37.79 -12.33
N HIS A 786 10.32 36.58 -12.55
CA HIS A 786 8.88 36.36 -12.60
C HIS A 786 8.26 36.33 -11.19
N GLU A 787 7.06 36.89 -11.06
CA GLU A 787 6.38 36.97 -9.76
C GLU A 787 6.05 35.57 -9.22
N ASN A 788 5.55 34.68 -10.08
CA ASN A 788 5.19 33.32 -9.68
C ASN A 788 6.42 32.49 -9.23
N ASP A 789 7.60 32.70 -9.83
CA ASP A 789 8.85 32.11 -9.33
C ASP A 789 9.14 32.61 -7.89
N ARG A 790 8.91 33.90 -7.59
CA ARG A 790 9.06 34.44 -6.22
C ARG A 790 8.01 33.88 -5.26
N ARG A 791 6.74 33.80 -5.66
CA ARG A 791 5.65 33.17 -4.87
C ARG A 791 5.99 31.71 -4.55
N TYR A 792 6.41 30.92 -5.53
CA TYR A 792 6.77 29.51 -5.36
C TYR A 792 8.02 29.30 -4.48
N TYR A 793 9.04 30.15 -4.63
CA TYR A 793 10.18 30.15 -3.69
C TYR A 793 9.72 30.40 -2.24
N TRP A 794 8.83 31.38 -2.02
CA TRP A 794 8.34 31.68 -0.68
C TRP A 794 7.38 30.61 -0.13
N TRP A 795 6.57 29.98 -0.98
CA TRP A 795 5.78 28.81 -0.64
C TRP A 795 6.66 27.69 -0.07
N ARG A 796 7.68 27.23 -0.83
CA ARG A 796 8.63 26.21 -0.36
C ARG A 796 9.29 26.63 0.96
N MET A 797 9.64 27.91 1.13
CA MET A 797 10.24 28.41 2.38
C MET A 797 9.27 28.39 3.58
N LEU A 798 7.97 28.57 3.40
CA LEU A 798 6.97 28.43 4.47
C LEU A 798 6.77 26.97 4.86
N THR A 799 6.60 26.08 3.87
CA THR A 799 6.49 24.62 4.10
C THR A 799 7.74 24.08 4.82
N LYS A 800 8.96 24.51 4.41
CA LYS A 800 10.20 24.22 5.14
C LYS A 800 10.20 24.77 6.57
N GLN A 801 9.63 25.96 6.81
CA GLN A 801 9.54 26.52 8.16
C GLN A 801 8.62 25.68 9.07
N ARG A 802 7.48 25.20 8.56
CA ARG A 802 6.57 24.30 9.30
C ARG A 802 7.24 22.96 9.61
N LEU A 803 7.81 22.31 8.59
CA LEU A 803 8.46 20.99 8.74
C LEU A 803 9.68 21.06 9.68
N TYR A 804 10.52 22.09 9.56
CA TYR A 804 11.65 22.29 10.47
C TYR A 804 11.19 22.50 11.93
N LYS A 805 10.07 23.19 12.17
CA LYS A 805 9.48 23.31 13.51
C LYS A 805 8.95 21.96 14.03
N LYS A 806 8.20 21.21 13.20
CA LYS A 806 7.59 19.91 13.59
C LYS A 806 8.64 18.84 13.90
N HIS A 807 9.78 18.86 13.19
CA HIS A 807 10.82 17.82 13.30
C HIS A 807 12.16 18.36 13.85
N LYS A 808 12.11 19.46 14.62
CA LYS A 808 13.30 20.20 15.08
C LYS A 808 14.35 19.35 15.79
N GLU A 809 13.92 18.38 16.62
CA GLU A 809 14.80 17.56 17.44
C GLU A 809 15.57 16.55 16.59
N LEU A 810 14.87 15.69 15.84
CA LEU A 810 15.46 14.75 14.88
C LEU A 810 16.27 15.45 13.77
N LEU A 811 15.88 16.67 13.35
CA LEU A 811 16.72 17.48 12.45
C LEU A 811 17.97 18.04 13.14
N ASN A 812 17.99 18.18 14.47
CA ASN A 812 19.18 18.67 15.18
C ASN A 812 20.25 17.60 15.42
N GLU A 813 19.93 16.32 15.25
CA GLU A 813 20.85 15.18 15.34
C GLU A 813 21.68 14.98 14.06
N LEU A 814 21.20 15.48 12.91
CA LEU A 814 21.84 15.33 11.60
C LEU A 814 22.92 16.39 11.33
N GLU A 815 23.81 16.19 10.35
CA GLU A 815 24.72 17.27 9.91
C GLU A 815 24.00 18.42 9.19
N LEU A 816 24.65 19.58 9.05
CA LEU A 816 24.02 20.77 8.48
C LEU A 816 23.61 20.60 7.01
N MET A 817 24.34 19.79 6.24
CA MET A 817 24.02 19.50 4.83
C MET A 817 22.82 18.57 4.73
N ASP A 818 22.87 17.42 5.41
CA ASP A 818 21.75 16.48 5.59
C ASP A 818 20.44 17.17 5.98
N ARG A 819 20.49 18.11 6.93
CA ARG A 819 19.33 18.91 7.36
C ARG A 819 18.67 19.68 6.23
N VAL A 820 19.46 20.17 5.27
CA VAL A 820 18.96 20.98 4.16
C VAL A 820 18.42 20.09 3.05
N GLU A 821 19.12 19.00 2.74
CA GLU A 821 18.74 17.99 1.75
C GLU A 821 17.43 17.30 2.14
N LYS A 822 17.40 16.63 3.31
CA LYS A 822 16.23 15.88 3.79
C LYS A 822 15.00 16.78 4.02
N LEU A 823 15.19 18.08 4.23
CA LEU A 823 14.12 19.07 4.32
C LEU A 823 13.65 19.59 2.94
N ASP A 824 14.47 19.49 1.89
CA ASP A 824 14.02 19.68 0.50
C ASP A 824 13.26 18.46 -0.01
N ASP A 825 13.78 17.25 0.24
CA ASP A 825 13.08 15.99 -0.03
C ASP A 825 11.69 15.99 0.60
N THR A 826 11.60 16.32 1.89
CA THR A 826 10.33 16.30 2.63
C THR A 826 9.35 17.36 2.09
N VAL A 827 9.83 18.50 1.60
CA VAL A 827 8.95 19.47 0.92
C VAL A 827 8.52 19.00 -0.45
N GLN A 828 9.37 18.32 -1.22
CA GLN A 828 8.96 17.74 -2.50
C GLN A 828 7.89 16.65 -2.31
N ASN A 829 8.05 15.74 -1.34
CA ASN A 829 7.04 14.72 -1.03
C ASN A 829 5.70 15.36 -0.59
N VAL A 830 5.74 16.51 0.10
CA VAL A 830 4.53 17.28 0.48
C VAL A 830 3.91 18.00 -0.73
N GLU A 831 4.72 18.59 -1.62
CA GLU A 831 4.25 19.21 -2.87
C GLU A 831 3.53 18.18 -3.75
N GLU A 832 4.13 17.00 -3.94
CA GLU A 832 3.55 15.91 -4.74
C GLU A 832 2.21 15.40 -4.15
N GLY A 833 2.09 15.30 -2.82
CA GLY A 833 0.82 14.93 -2.18
C GLY A 833 -0.27 16.00 -2.32
N TYR A 834 0.10 17.29 -2.30
CA TYR A 834 -0.83 18.38 -2.53
C TYR A 834 -1.27 18.48 -4.00
N GLU A 835 -0.40 18.23 -4.98
CA GLU A 835 -0.78 18.19 -6.40
C GLU A 835 -1.83 17.10 -6.68
N ILE A 836 -1.63 15.88 -6.15
CA ILE A 836 -2.61 14.78 -6.29
C ILE A 836 -3.99 15.19 -5.74
N THR A 837 -4.02 15.87 -4.59
CA THR A 837 -5.28 16.33 -3.98
C THR A 837 -5.90 17.49 -4.77
N LEU A 838 -5.10 18.43 -5.27
CA LEU A 838 -5.55 19.53 -6.12
C LEU A 838 -6.14 19.03 -7.44
N GLU A 839 -5.52 18.04 -8.10
CA GLU A 839 -6.04 17.44 -9.33
C GLU A 839 -7.35 16.68 -9.11
N ALA A 840 -7.47 15.97 -7.98
CA ALA A 840 -8.73 15.35 -7.57
C ALA A 840 -9.86 16.36 -7.24
N LEU A 841 -9.51 17.62 -6.96
CA LEU A 841 -10.43 18.73 -6.68
C LEU A 841 -10.77 19.57 -7.92
N GLU A 842 -9.83 19.75 -8.85
CA GLU A 842 -10.04 20.39 -10.16
C GLU A 842 -11.19 19.71 -10.93
N GLY A 843 -11.34 18.39 -10.81
CA GLY A 843 -12.47 17.63 -11.38
C GLY A 843 -13.79 17.66 -10.59
N ARG A 844 -13.90 18.43 -9.50
CA ARG A 844 -15.05 18.40 -8.56
C ARG A 844 -15.60 19.76 -8.15
N LEU A 845 -14.83 20.84 -8.28
CA LEU A 845 -15.25 22.18 -7.89
C LEU A 845 -15.88 22.91 -9.09
N PRO A 846 -16.93 23.72 -8.89
CA PRO A 846 -17.39 24.64 -9.93
C PRO A 846 -16.32 25.71 -10.20
N GLU A 847 -16.20 26.08 -11.48
CA GLU A 847 -15.51 27.30 -11.93
C GLU A 847 -16.10 28.53 -11.19
N PRO A 848 -15.29 29.54 -10.83
CA PRO A 848 -15.81 30.78 -10.28
C PRO A 848 -16.60 31.54 -11.35
N GLU A 849 -17.84 31.92 -11.04
CA GLU A 849 -18.63 32.83 -11.87
C GLU A 849 -18.08 34.25 -11.76
N ASP A 850 -17.43 34.76 -12.80
CA ASP A 850 -17.14 36.18 -12.97
C ASP A 850 -17.34 36.63 -14.43
N GLU A 851 -17.89 37.85 -14.55
CA GLU A 851 -18.30 38.64 -15.71
C GLU A 851 -18.04 38.13 -17.16
N ALA A 852 -19.13 37.86 -17.89
CA ALA A 852 -19.12 37.84 -19.37
C ALA A 852 -19.02 39.28 -19.94
N PRO A 853 -18.46 39.45 -21.16
CA PRO A 853 -19.39 39.61 -22.29
C PRO A 853 -18.90 39.07 -23.66
N LEU A 854 -19.81 39.15 -24.65
CA LEU A 854 -19.57 39.02 -26.11
C LEU A 854 -19.21 37.63 -26.67
N THR A 855 -20.17 36.71 -26.52
CA THR A 855 -20.72 35.88 -27.63
C THR A 855 -19.90 35.74 -28.92
N LEU A 856 -19.38 34.54 -29.17
CA LEU A 856 -19.43 33.93 -30.51
C LEU A 856 -19.76 32.43 -30.35
N SER A 857 -20.81 31.99 -31.02
CA SER A 857 -21.43 30.68 -30.75
C SER A 857 -20.80 29.55 -31.56
N ARG A 858 -20.37 28.47 -30.90
CA ARG A 858 -20.32 27.15 -31.54
C ARG A 858 -20.61 26.03 -30.55
N ARG A 859 -21.67 25.26 -30.83
CA ARG A 859 -21.89 23.92 -30.27
C ARG A 859 -20.96 22.94 -30.99
N ASP A 860 -20.40 21.99 -30.27
CA ASP A 860 -20.67 20.54 -30.45
C ASP A 860 -20.01 19.76 -29.30
N LYS A 861 -20.78 18.93 -28.58
CA LYS A 861 -20.80 17.45 -28.67
C LYS A 861 -19.45 16.77 -28.46
N ARG A 862 -19.35 16.02 -27.36
CA ARG A 862 -18.33 14.97 -27.16
C ARG A 862 -18.45 13.91 -28.26
N LYS A 863 -17.36 13.61 -28.96
CA LYS A 863 -17.10 12.25 -29.47
C LYS A 863 -15.60 11.98 -29.56
N LEU A 864 -15.24 10.72 -29.34
CA LEU A 864 -13.90 10.16 -29.47
C LEU A 864 -13.55 9.98 -30.96
N THR A 865 -12.38 10.46 -31.39
CA THR A 865 -11.55 9.91 -32.48
C THR A 865 -10.18 10.59 -32.49
N VAL A 866 -9.14 9.83 -32.79
CA VAL A 866 -7.79 10.29 -33.17
C VAL A 866 -7.41 9.51 -34.41
N GLU A 867 -6.94 10.20 -35.44
CA GLU A 867 -5.88 9.83 -36.39
C GLU A 867 -5.77 11.04 -37.37
N ASP A 868 -4.56 11.32 -37.84
CA ASP A 868 -4.17 12.55 -38.56
C ASP A 868 -4.38 12.42 -40.08
N ASP A 869 -4.05 13.48 -40.83
CA ASP A 869 -3.26 13.37 -42.07
C ASP A 869 -2.69 14.76 -42.40
N GLU A 870 -1.46 14.79 -42.91
CA GLU A 870 -0.72 16.00 -43.30
C GLU A 870 -0.87 16.31 -44.81
N ASP A 871 -0.18 17.37 -45.26
CA ASP A 871 0.19 17.72 -46.65
C ASP A 871 -0.75 18.66 -47.45
N GLU A 872 -0.28 19.62 -48.25
CA GLU A 872 1.11 20.08 -48.53
C GLU A 872 1.13 21.59 -48.92
N GLU A 873 2.34 22.07 -49.26
CA GLU A 873 2.81 23.39 -49.71
C GLU A 873 1.87 24.34 -50.52
N GLU A 874 2.11 25.66 -50.37
CA GLU A 874 2.52 26.50 -51.51
C GLU A 874 3.26 27.79 -51.04
N GLU A 875 4.44 28.07 -51.62
CA GLU A 875 5.17 29.34 -51.46
C GLU A 875 4.88 30.30 -52.63
N GLU A 876 4.88 31.62 -52.39
CA GLU A 876 5.36 32.57 -53.41
C GLU A 876 6.23 33.67 -52.79
N GLU A 877 7.44 33.84 -53.32
CA GLU A 877 8.27 35.02 -53.09
C GLU A 877 7.71 36.25 -53.84
N ALA A 878 8.05 37.46 -53.39
CA ALA A 878 9.00 38.31 -54.15
C ALA A 878 8.95 39.79 -53.73
N SER A 879 10.12 40.38 -53.47
CA SER A 879 10.85 41.08 -54.55
C SER A 879 12.08 41.82 -54.01
N SER A 880 13.14 41.85 -54.82
CA SER A 880 14.36 42.61 -54.52
C SER A 880 14.65 43.67 -55.59
N SER A 881 15.11 44.85 -55.19
CA SER A 881 15.63 45.84 -56.15
C SER A 881 16.76 46.74 -55.61
N LYS A 882 17.99 46.28 -55.85
CA LYS A 882 19.15 47.05 -56.38
C LYS A 882 19.48 48.45 -55.79
N ARG A 883 20.57 48.50 -55.01
CA ARG A 883 21.90 49.09 -55.35
C ARG A 883 21.98 50.46 -56.10
N PRO A 884 23.09 51.23 -55.96
CA PRO A 884 23.80 51.68 -54.74
C PRO A 884 24.33 53.15 -54.85
N LYS A 885 24.98 53.69 -53.80
CA LYS A 885 26.01 54.78 -53.75
C LYS A 885 26.05 55.36 -52.32
N VAL A 886 27.18 55.81 -51.76
CA VAL A 886 28.60 55.78 -52.19
C VAL A 886 29.38 54.96 -51.18
#